data_AF-D8U9V2-F1
#
_entry.id   AF-D8U9V2-F1
#
_cell.length_a   1.000
_cell.length_b   1.000
_cell.length_c   1.000
_cell.angle_alpha   90.00
_cell.angle_beta   90.00
_cell.angle_gamma   90.00
#
_symmetry.space_group_name_H-M   'P 1'
#
loop_
_entity.id
_entity.type
_entity.pdbx_description
1 polymer ?
#
loop_
_entity_poly.entity_id
_entity_poly.type
_entity_poly.pdbx_seq_one_letter_code
_entity_poly.pdbx_strand_id
1 'polypeptide(L)'
;MAAQTSAASVRFSCLALVVVLCAAKFAASLDNGVGRTPAMGWNSWNYFRCNINETIIRQVADAIVSSGLKDAGYVYVNIDDCWMEKRDPQTGRIQPFASKFPSGMKALADYIHGLGLRFGVYSDTGNKTCEGYPGSWGYEKLDAATYAEWGVDYLKYDYCGMDGVQESVKASYERMRDALAATGRPILFSLCSWGSGQPWVWGKEVGNSWRTGIDVFAAWDPAQARALKLPSFLQPILGAVRQTQGLAEHAGPGGFNDPDMLVVGLDGMYPYGIVQECPEHVKDCKPGEYISRDRWGKVGGLTQTEQRTHFSYWCIMAAPLILGNDPRVMSKATLQILLAREVLSVNQDALGVQGRPVWTSPGGGALEVWAKPLADGRTALLLVNLGNTTVDITTEFSRDLPTEHAKWGRAVNTSGPTCVDKHELCPDWAKSGECLKNAAATPTSSNPDLNHICIQAPGPKATALVRDLWLEEDLGVFTSRFTAIKVEPHEARFVTLKWLEPAEAAAASASLDFGPRALAGSVRAAAQALKLSLPVSESALQAARLARLRKSLDEVQCATTGEKAAANQQQQDADSSGATAAGSTARRAALGGSASSSSSSSYTTPLWLHWTESKVSLALNLAMAVVLSLVLMQPPRRPAKTSRDLQGLNTSSCRRAPRSGRSGLGEVDGGRQALGGQWQRAETIYRQLQSRGYAPSADTTSALVAGLASSQQGQRAISLLKEVSELAGGDLTGLGPAYNLAVRALARQGHLDDAYDILLRLMRAEAVVEGSTFTCLAACCMNAERTELAEEVLEMRDYL
;
A
#
# COMPACT_ATOMS: atom_id res chain seq x y z
N MET A 1 35.00 -63.18 44.12
CA MET A 1 34.76 -61.98 44.96
C MET A 1 35.18 -60.76 44.13
N ALA A 2 34.62 -59.55 44.25
CA ALA A 2 33.31 -59.04 44.70
C ALA A 2 33.38 -57.49 44.55
N ALA A 3 32.24 -56.78 44.50
CA ALA A 3 32.12 -55.32 44.23
C ALA A 3 32.59 -54.90 42.81
N GLN A 4 31.81 -54.26 41.94
CA GLN A 4 30.91 -53.08 42.02
C GLN A 4 31.61 -51.73 41.81
N THR A 5 31.38 -51.10 40.65
CA THR A 5 30.97 -49.69 40.58
C THR A 5 30.23 -49.40 39.27
N SER A 6 29.17 -48.60 39.39
CA SER A 6 28.30 -48.00 38.36
C SER A 6 28.92 -47.71 36.99
N ALA A 7 28.32 -48.08 35.85
CA ALA A 7 26.98 -47.71 35.36
C ALA A 7 26.87 -46.22 34.90
N ALA A 8 27.29 -45.96 33.66
CA ALA A 8 26.95 -44.76 32.89
C ALA A 8 26.47 -45.20 31.50
N SER A 9 25.17 -45.39 31.33
CA SER A 9 24.58 -46.10 30.19
C SER A 9 24.14 -45.21 29.03
N VAL A 10 24.49 -45.65 27.81
CA VAL A 10 23.67 -45.60 26.58
C VAL A 10 22.76 -44.37 26.44
N ARG A 11 23.34 -43.20 26.13
CA ARG A 11 22.59 -41.97 25.80
C ARG A 11 23.13 -41.14 24.61
N PHE A 12 24.00 -41.71 23.78
CA PHE A 12 24.71 -40.96 22.71
C PHE A 12 24.37 -41.34 21.25
N SER A 13 23.35 -42.17 21.00
CA SER A 13 23.05 -42.67 19.65
C SER A 13 21.64 -42.36 19.10
N CYS A 14 20.78 -41.67 19.85
CA CYS A 14 19.45 -41.27 19.36
C CYS A 14 19.34 -39.78 19.00
N LEU A 15 20.21 -38.91 19.53
CA LEU A 15 20.08 -37.46 19.34
C LEU A 15 20.47 -37.00 17.91
N ALA A 16 21.36 -37.73 17.24
CA ALA A 16 21.83 -37.41 15.89
C ALA A 16 20.79 -37.68 14.78
N LEU A 17 19.77 -38.51 15.03
CA LEU A 17 18.76 -38.88 14.03
C LEU A 17 17.52 -37.98 14.04
N VAL A 18 17.26 -37.26 15.14
CA VAL A 18 16.07 -36.41 15.30
C VAL A 18 16.28 -35.02 14.70
N VAL A 19 17.51 -34.48 14.75
CA VAL A 19 17.83 -33.12 14.26
C VAL A 19 17.62 -32.97 12.74
N VAL A 20 17.66 -34.06 11.97
CA VAL A 20 17.42 -34.07 10.51
C VAL A 20 15.93 -33.89 10.16
N LEU A 21 15.01 -34.13 11.10
CA LEU A 21 13.56 -34.01 10.87
C LEU A 21 12.95 -32.67 11.33
N CYS A 22 13.80 -31.71 11.75
CA CYS A 22 13.42 -30.31 11.91
C CYS A 22 13.85 -29.44 10.71
N ALA A 23 13.88 -30.04 9.50
CA ALA A 23 13.74 -29.25 8.29
C ALA A 23 12.39 -28.52 8.36
N ALA A 24 12.42 -27.18 8.39
CA ALA A 24 11.22 -26.38 8.24
C ALA A 24 10.54 -26.76 6.91
N LYS A 25 9.21 -26.70 6.86
CA LYS A 25 8.44 -26.84 5.61
C LYS A 25 8.66 -25.61 4.71
N PHE A 26 9.86 -25.49 4.15
CA PHE A 26 10.05 -24.69 2.95
C PHE A 26 9.23 -25.34 1.84
N ALA A 27 8.13 -24.70 1.46
CA ALA A 27 7.41 -25.04 0.24
C ALA A 27 8.42 -24.97 -0.92
N ALA A 28 8.70 -26.13 -1.52
CA ALA A 28 9.72 -26.23 -2.54
C ALA A 28 9.26 -25.46 -3.78
N SER A 29 10.04 -24.46 -4.19
CA SER A 29 9.77 -23.69 -5.40
C SER A 29 9.73 -24.62 -6.62
N LEU A 30 8.80 -24.40 -7.55
CA LEU A 30 8.74 -25.10 -8.82
C LEU A 30 10.08 -24.95 -9.59
N ASP A 31 10.93 -25.98 -9.52
CA ASP A 31 12.24 -25.97 -10.20
C ASP A 31 12.11 -26.45 -11.65
N ASN A 32 11.31 -25.72 -12.43
CA ASN A 32 11.14 -25.92 -13.88
C ASN A 32 12.22 -25.23 -14.72
N GLY A 33 13.34 -24.82 -14.11
CA GLY A 33 14.48 -24.18 -14.79
C GLY A 33 14.28 -22.72 -15.22
N VAL A 34 13.14 -22.10 -14.92
CA VAL A 34 12.83 -20.68 -15.22
C VAL A 34 12.46 -19.91 -13.94
N GLY A 35 12.13 -18.62 -14.06
CA GLY A 35 11.65 -17.82 -12.93
C GLY A 35 12.66 -17.62 -11.79
N ARG A 36 13.97 -17.63 -12.04
CA ARG A 36 14.98 -17.38 -10.98
C ARG A 36 15.03 -15.91 -10.55
N THR A 37 14.73 -14.99 -11.47
CA THR A 37 14.44 -13.56 -11.23
C THR A 37 13.05 -13.23 -11.78
N PRO A 38 12.44 -12.08 -11.44
CA PRO A 38 11.11 -11.73 -11.93
C PRO A 38 11.06 -11.65 -13.47
N ALA A 39 9.95 -12.06 -14.07
CA ALA A 39 9.83 -12.07 -15.53
C ALA A 39 9.82 -10.64 -16.10
N MET A 40 10.64 -10.38 -17.13
CA MET A 40 10.68 -9.10 -17.85
C MET A 40 10.24 -9.29 -19.31
N GLY A 41 9.27 -8.49 -19.76
CA GLY A 41 8.74 -8.63 -21.12
C GLY A 41 7.58 -7.69 -21.42
N TRP A 42 6.71 -8.10 -22.33
CA TRP A 42 5.56 -7.33 -22.83
C TRP A 42 4.33 -8.22 -22.99
N ASN A 43 3.14 -7.64 -22.86
CA ASN A 43 1.85 -8.30 -23.04
C ASN A 43 0.88 -7.42 -23.86
N SER A 44 0.12 -8.03 -24.77
CA SER A 44 -0.78 -7.32 -25.69
C SER A 44 -2.06 -6.70 -25.07
N TRP A 45 -2.44 -7.08 -23.86
CA TRP A 45 -3.79 -6.85 -23.31
C TRP A 45 -4.18 -5.38 -23.11
N ASN A 46 -3.30 -4.58 -22.49
CA ASN A 46 -3.67 -3.24 -22.05
C ASN A 46 -3.81 -2.24 -23.21
N TYR A 47 -2.95 -2.34 -24.23
CA TYR A 47 -3.04 -1.50 -25.43
C TYR A 47 -3.92 -2.09 -26.55
N PHE A 48 -3.76 -3.38 -26.89
CA PHE A 48 -4.37 -3.97 -28.09
C PHE A 48 -5.67 -4.75 -27.82
N ARG A 49 -5.80 -5.43 -26.66
CA ARG A 49 -6.80 -6.50 -26.43
C ARG A 49 -6.93 -7.42 -27.66
N CYS A 50 -8.14 -7.72 -28.11
CA CYS A 50 -8.41 -8.59 -29.26
C CYS A 50 -7.91 -8.06 -30.62
N ASN A 51 -7.52 -6.79 -30.73
CA ASN A 51 -7.01 -6.17 -31.96
C ASN A 51 -5.52 -6.51 -32.20
N ILE A 52 -5.22 -7.80 -32.14
CA ILE A 52 -3.92 -8.42 -32.38
C ILE A 52 -3.95 -9.21 -33.68
N ASN A 53 -2.80 -9.27 -34.35
CA ASN A 53 -2.52 -10.17 -35.47
C ASN A 53 -1.00 -10.38 -35.57
N GLU A 54 -0.61 -11.36 -36.38
CA GLU A 54 0.80 -11.75 -36.57
C GLU A 54 1.72 -10.57 -36.91
N THR A 55 1.28 -9.68 -37.81
CA THR A 55 2.03 -8.49 -38.23
C THR A 55 2.27 -7.53 -37.06
N ILE A 56 1.27 -7.31 -36.20
CA ILE A 56 1.41 -6.48 -35.00
C ILE A 56 2.41 -7.11 -34.03
N ILE A 57 2.32 -8.42 -33.76
CA ILE A 57 3.22 -9.09 -32.81
C ILE A 57 4.67 -9.11 -33.34
N ARG A 58 4.88 -9.36 -34.64
CA ARG A 58 6.21 -9.25 -35.28
C ARG A 58 6.79 -7.84 -35.09
N GLN A 59 6.04 -6.79 -35.45
CA GLN A 59 6.47 -5.40 -35.27
C GLN A 59 6.76 -5.03 -33.81
N VAL A 60 6.01 -5.57 -32.85
CA VAL A 60 6.27 -5.35 -31.41
C VAL A 60 7.55 -6.05 -30.98
N ALA A 61 7.80 -7.28 -31.43
CA ALA A 61 9.05 -8.00 -31.15
C ALA A 61 10.26 -7.25 -31.75
N ASP A 62 10.14 -6.77 -33.00
CA ASP A 62 11.16 -5.93 -33.65
C ASP A 62 11.44 -4.66 -32.85
N ALA A 63 10.38 -3.99 -32.35
CA ALA A 63 10.49 -2.78 -31.54
C ALA A 63 11.13 -3.04 -30.17
N ILE A 64 10.89 -4.18 -29.52
CA ILE A 64 11.53 -4.58 -28.26
C ILE A 64 13.04 -4.77 -28.46
N VAL A 65 13.48 -5.28 -29.62
CA VAL A 65 14.91 -5.32 -29.97
C VAL A 65 15.44 -3.91 -30.27
N SER A 66 14.84 -3.18 -31.21
CA SER A 66 15.40 -1.93 -31.73
C SER A 66 15.35 -0.74 -30.75
N SER A 67 14.53 -0.81 -29.71
CA SER A 67 14.48 0.18 -28.61
C SER A 67 15.51 -0.06 -27.51
N GLY A 68 16.22 -1.20 -27.52
CA GLY A 68 17.11 -1.62 -26.44
C GLY A 68 16.41 -2.26 -25.24
N LEU A 69 15.08 -2.43 -25.26
CA LEU A 69 14.34 -3.12 -24.20
C LEU A 69 14.84 -4.57 -24.01
N LYS A 70 15.11 -5.29 -25.10
CA LYS A 70 15.74 -6.62 -25.02
C LYS A 70 17.05 -6.60 -24.22
N ASP A 71 17.93 -5.63 -24.50
CA ASP A 71 19.25 -5.52 -23.87
C ASP A 71 19.18 -5.03 -22.42
N ALA A 72 18.04 -4.44 -22.01
CA ALA A 72 17.70 -4.16 -20.62
C ALA A 72 17.05 -5.36 -19.89
N GLY A 73 16.73 -6.45 -20.59
CA GLY A 73 16.19 -7.69 -20.04
C GLY A 73 14.76 -8.04 -20.43
N TYR A 74 14.04 -7.16 -21.14
CA TYR A 74 12.65 -7.43 -21.58
C TYR A 74 12.64 -8.42 -22.74
N VAL A 75 12.48 -9.71 -22.42
CA VAL A 75 12.65 -10.81 -23.38
C VAL A 75 11.37 -11.59 -23.69
N TYR A 76 10.35 -11.56 -22.83
CA TYR A 76 9.09 -12.25 -23.09
C TYR A 76 8.15 -11.41 -23.97
N VAL A 77 7.59 -12.01 -25.02
CA VAL A 77 6.57 -11.42 -25.92
C VAL A 77 5.29 -12.24 -25.77
N ASN A 78 4.40 -11.79 -24.88
CA ASN A 78 3.22 -12.54 -24.47
C ASN A 78 1.99 -12.07 -25.26
N ILE A 79 1.35 -12.99 -25.99
CA ILE A 79 0.03 -12.75 -26.59
C ILE A 79 -1.04 -13.12 -25.55
N ASP A 80 -1.88 -12.15 -25.20
CA ASP A 80 -3.01 -12.34 -24.28
C ASP A 80 -4.26 -12.91 -25.00
N ASP A 81 -5.46 -12.81 -24.41
CA ASP A 81 -6.69 -13.40 -24.96
C ASP A 81 -7.02 -12.97 -26.42
N CYS A 82 -7.98 -13.67 -27.02
CA CYS A 82 -8.46 -13.52 -28.40
C CYS A 82 -7.47 -13.93 -29.51
N TRP A 83 -6.43 -14.72 -29.20
CA TRP A 83 -5.59 -15.38 -30.22
C TRP A 83 -6.23 -16.67 -30.76
N MET A 84 -6.90 -17.43 -29.89
CA MET A 84 -7.62 -18.66 -30.20
C MET A 84 -8.99 -18.37 -30.86
N GLU A 85 -9.41 -19.24 -31.77
CA GLU A 85 -10.74 -19.17 -32.41
C GLU A 85 -11.66 -20.28 -31.88
N LYS A 86 -11.18 -21.54 -31.88
CA LYS A 86 -11.99 -22.74 -31.67
C LYS A 86 -11.12 -23.94 -31.28
N ARG A 87 -11.74 -25.06 -30.93
CA ARG A 87 -11.10 -26.38 -30.89
C ARG A 87 -11.39 -27.15 -32.17
N ASP A 88 -10.43 -27.98 -32.57
CA ASP A 88 -10.61 -28.96 -33.63
C ASP A 88 -11.67 -30.01 -33.24
N PRO A 89 -12.67 -30.30 -34.08
CA PRO A 89 -13.80 -31.16 -33.69
C PRO A 89 -13.48 -32.67 -33.68
N GLN A 90 -12.30 -33.09 -34.16
CA GLN A 90 -11.90 -34.51 -34.18
C GLN A 90 -10.84 -34.83 -33.12
N THR A 91 -9.95 -33.88 -32.85
CA THR A 91 -8.79 -34.04 -31.95
C THR A 91 -8.92 -33.25 -30.65
N GLY A 92 -9.83 -32.27 -30.56
CA GLY A 92 -9.97 -31.36 -29.43
C GLY A 92 -8.90 -30.27 -29.34
N ARG A 93 -7.92 -30.26 -30.26
CA ARG A 93 -6.76 -29.36 -30.22
C ARG A 93 -7.16 -27.90 -30.40
N ILE A 94 -6.62 -27.01 -29.58
CA ILE A 94 -6.85 -25.56 -29.68
C ILE A 94 -6.30 -25.00 -31.01
N GLN A 95 -7.08 -24.18 -31.71
CA GLN A 95 -6.72 -23.58 -32.99
C GLN A 95 -6.69 -22.04 -32.90
N PRO A 96 -5.64 -21.37 -33.42
CA PRO A 96 -5.60 -19.91 -33.52
C PRO A 96 -6.58 -19.41 -34.59
N PHE A 97 -6.93 -18.12 -34.52
CA PHE A 97 -7.57 -17.42 -35.65
C PHE A 97 -6.64 -17.44 -36.87
N ALA A 98 -6.93 -18.27 -37.86
CA ALA A 98 -6.14 -18.34 -39.12
C ALA A 98 -6.14 -17.00 -39.90
N SER A 99 -7.14 -16.15 -39.69
CA SER A 99 -7.21 -14.78 -40.24
C SER A 99 -6.30 -13.78 -39.52
N LYS A 100 -5.98 -14.01 -38.23
CA LYS A 100 -5.05 -13.19 -37.43
C LYS A 100 -3.61 -13.72 -37.51
N PHE A 101 -3.45 -15.04 -37.60
CA PHE A 101 -2.17 -15.76 -37.54
C PHE A 101 -2.02 -16.72 -38.73
N PRO A 102 -1.91 -16.20 -39.97
CA PRO A 102 -1.95 -17.01 -41.19
C PRO A 102 -0.75 -17.97 -41.36
N SER A 103 0.39 -17.72 -40.70
CA SER A 103 1.50 -18.70 -40.67
C SER A 103 1.41 -19.72 -39.54
N GLY A 104 0.45 -19.54 -38.61
CA GLY A 104 0.29 -20.36 -37.40
C GLY A 104 1.26 -19.99 -36.28
N MET A 105 0.88 -20.34 -35.04
CA MET A 105 1.58 -19.88 -33.82
C MET A 105 3.06 -20.30 -33.79
N LYS A 106 3.41 -21.49 -34.31
CA LYS A 106 4.82 -21.93 -34.38
C LYS A 106 5.69 -21.01 -35.25
N ALA A 107 5.23 -20.60 -36.42
CA ALA A 107 6.01 -19.74 -37.33
C ALA A 107 6.12 -18.28 -36.83
N LEU A 108 5.30 -17.89 -35.86
CA LEU A 108 5.47 -16.67 -35.07
C LEU A 108 6.46 -16.88 -33.91
N ALA A 109 6.38 -18.00 -33.19
CA ALA A 109 7.34 -18.36 -32.14
C ALA A 109 8.78 -18.47 -32.67
N ASP A 110 8.97 -19.21 -33.77
CA ASP A 110 10.28 -19.40 -34.44
C ASP A 110 10.92 -18.06 -34.84
N TYR A 111 10.12 -17.04 -35.17
CA TYR A 111 10.59 -15.68 -35.45
C TYR A 111 11.03 -14.93 -34.19
N ILE A 112 10.21 -15.00 -33.13
CA ILE A 112 10.49 -14.37 -31.84
C ILE A 112 11.76 -15.00 -31.21
N HIS A 113 11.94 -16.32 -31.33
CA HIS A 113 13.18 -17.02 -31.00
C HIS A 113 14.35 -16.58 -31.87
N GLY A 114 14.14 -16.37 -33.18
CA GLY A 114 15.15 -15.83 -34.10
C GLY A 114 15.66 -14.43 -33.73
N LEU A 115 14.83 -13.61 -33.07
CA LEU A 115 15.22 -12.34 -32.48
C LEU A 115 15.94 -12.49 -31.12
N GLY A 116 16.05 -13.69 -30.57
CA GLY A 116 16.55 -13.96 -29.22
C GLY A 116 15.60 -13.49 -28.13
N LEU A 117 14.30 -13.48 -28.41
CA LEU A 117 13.21 -13.25 -27.46
C LEU A 117 12.53 -14.59 -27.13
N ARG A 118 11.55 -14.56 -26.22
CA ARG A 118 10.76 -15.71 -25.76
C ARG A 118 9.28 -15.51 -26.08
N PHE A 119 8.62 -16.57 -26.50
CA PHE A 119 7.23 -16.52 -26.95
C PHE A 119 6.25 -16.90 -25.84
N GLY A 120 5.28 -16.05 -25.55
CA GLY A 120 4.23 -16.33 -24.58
C GLY A 120 2.83 -16.39 -25.19
N VAL A 121 1.98 -17.23 -24.61
CA VAL A 121 0.55 -17.29 -24.93
C VAL A 121 -0.29 -17.24 -23.65
N TYR A 122 -1.58 -17.06 -23.85
CA TYR A 122 -2.62 -17.05 -22.84
C TYR A 122 -3.53 -18.27 -22.97
N SER A 123 -4.05 -18.78 -21.86
CA SER A 123 -5.26 -19.61 -21.81
C SER A 123 -5.95 -19.44 -20.45
N ASP A 124 -6.95 -20.27 -20.18
CA ASP A 124 -7.80 -20.19 -18.99
C ASP A 124 -8.00 -21.57 -18.35
N THR A 125 -8.08 -21.64 -17.02
CA THR A 125 -8.46 -22.83 -16.24
C THR A 125 -9.85 -23.35 -16.60
N GLY A 126 -10.78 -22.48 -16.99
CA GLY A 126 -12.18 -22.83 -17.22
C GLY A 126 -12.51 -23.39 -18.61
N ASN A 127 -13.80 -23.58 -18.87
CA ASN A 127 -14.31 -23.98 -20.19
C ASN A 127 -14.16 -22.87 -21.23
N LYS A 128 -14.05 -21.61 -20.77
CA LYS A 128 -13.91 -20.41 -21.60
C LYS A 128 -12.92 -19.43 -21.01
N THR A 129 -12.25 -18.68 -21.89
CA THR A 129 -11.49 -17.49 -21.54
C THR A 129 -12.40 -16.33 -21.12
N CYS A 130 -11.82 -15.25 -20.61
CA CYS A 130 -12.56 -14.07 -20.20
C CYS A 130 -13.29 -13.36 -21.35
N GLU A 131 -12.76 -13.37 -22.59
CA GLU A 131 -13.47 -12.89 -23.79
C GLU A 131 -14.33 -14.01 -24.46
N GLY A 132 -14.46 -15.17 -23.83
CA GLY A 132 -15.42 -16.23 -24.19
C GLY A 132 -14.95 -17.25 -25.22
N TYR A 133 -13.67 -17.23 -25.60
CA TYR A 133 -13.03 -18.24 -26.46
C TYR A 133 -12.78 -19.55 -25.68
N PRO A 134 -12.36 -20.67 -26.32
CA PRO A 134 -12.19 -21.93 -25.60
C PRO A 134 -11.06 -21.87 -24.56
N GLY A 135 -11.39 -22.11 -23.29
CA GLY A 135 -10.41 -22.35 -22.22
C GLY A 135 -9.91 -23.79 -22.21
N SER A 136 -8.98 -24.11 -21.32
CA SER A 136 -8.22 -25.38 -21.30
C SER A 136 -8.79 -26.47 -20.37
N TRP A 137 -9.92 -26.24 -19.68
CA TRP A 137 -10.54 -27.24 -18.80
C TRP A 137 -10.72 -28.62 -19.47
N GLY A 138 -10.08 -29.64 -18.90
CA GLY A 138 -10.13 -31.03 -19.40
C GLY A 138 -9.30 -31.29 -20.67
N TYR A 139 -8.62 -30.29 -21.22
CA TYR A 139 -7.72 -30.40 -22.37
C TYR A 139 -6.26 -30.09 -22.02
N GLU A 140 -5.92 -29.94 -20.73
CA GLU A 140 -4.67 -29.36 -20.24
C GLU A 140 -3.44 -30.05 -20.84
N LYS A 141 -3.44 -31.39 -20.89
CA LYS A 141 -2.35 -32.21 -21.46
C LYS A 141 -2.20 -32.05 -22.97
N LEU A 142 -3.31 -31.85 -23.70
CA LEU A 142 -3.28 -31.65 -25.15
C LEU A 142 -2.85 -30.23 -25.50
N ASP A 143 -3.31 -29.25 -24.73
CA ASP A 143 -2.98 -27.85 -24.90
C ASP A 143 -1.52 -27.57 -24.51
N ALA A 144 -1.04 -28.09 -23.37
CA ALA A 144 0.37 -28.00 -22.98
C ALA A 144 1.30 -28.63 -24.04
N ALA A 145 0.97 -29.82 -24.56
CA ALA A 145 1.71 -30.43 -25.66
C ALA A 145 1.67 -29.58 -26.94
N THR A 146 0.51 -28.97 -27.24
CA THR A 146 0.35 -28.03 -28.38
C THR A 146 1.22 -26.78 -28.22
N TYR A 147 1.27 -26.20 -27.03
CA TYR A 147 2.11 -25.04 -26.71
C TYR A 147 3.60 -25.39 -26.81
N ALA A 148 4.01 -26.56 -26.31
CA ALA A 148 5.40 -27.02 -26.40
C ALA A 148 5.83 -27.32 -27.85
N GLU A 149 4.96 -27.91 -28.68
CA GLU A 149 5.18 -28.14 -30.12
C GLU A 149 5.33 -26.81 -30.89
N TRP A 150 4.54 -25.79 -30.52
CA TRP A 150 4.67 -24.44 -31.05
C TRP A 150 5.88 -23.66 -30.51
N GLY A 151 6.58 -24.15 -29.48
CA GLY A 151 7.74 -23.48 -28.90
C GLY A 151 7.42 -22.38 -27.88
N VAL A 152 6.25 -22.42 -27.24
CA VAL A 152 5.90 -21.49 -26.14
C VAL A 152 6.92 -21.59 -24.98
N ASP A 153 7.24 -20.44 -24.38
CA ASP A 153 8.16 -20.27 -23.25
C ASP A 153 7.48 -19.65 -22.00
N TYR A 154 6.25 -19.14 -22.15
CA TYR A 154 5.46 -18.49 -21.10
C TYR A 154 3.97 -18.80 -21.31
N LEU A 155 3.27 -19.21 -20.25
CA LEU A 155 1.81 -19.34 -20.22
C LEU A 155 1.23 -18.44 -19.13
N LYS A 156 0.46 -17.41 -19.51
CA LYS A 156 -0.53 -16.79 -18.61
C LYS A 156 -1.75 -17.71 -18.57
N TYR A 157 -2.23 -18.03 -17.37
CA TYR A 157 -3.35 -18.93 -17.17
C TYR A 157 -4.40 -18.29 -16.26
N ASP A 158 -5.54 -17.89 -16.83
CA ASP A 158 -6.59 -17.10 -16.18
C ASP A 158 -7.66 -17.98 -15.49
N TYR A 159 -8.64 -17.33 -14.85
CA TYR A 159 -9.64 -18.00 -13.98
C TYR A 159 -11.11 -17.66 -14.33
N CYS A 160 -11.41 -17.40 -15.61
CA CYS A 160 -12.77 -17.19 -16.09
C CYS A 160 -13.46 -18.53 -16.47
N GLY A 161 -14.72 -18.48 -16.91
CA GLY A 161 -15.39 -19.64 -17.53
C GLY A 161 -15.53 -20.90 -16.66
N MET A 162 -15.47 -20.78 -15.34
CA MET A 162 -15.52 -21.88 -14.36
C MET A 162 -16.92 -22.48 -14.14
N ASP A 163 -17.91 -22.14 -14.99
CA ASP A 163 -19.27 -22.69 -14.92
C ASP A 163 -19.25 -24.22 -14.98
N GLY A 164 -19.81 -24.86 -13.95
CA GLY A 164 -19.85 -26.32 -13.82
C GLY A 164 -18.53 -26.97 -13.41
N VAL A 165 -17.44 -26.22 -13.23
CA VAL A 165 -16.20 -26.73 -12.66
C VAL A 165 -16.37 -26.89 -11.15
N GLN A 166 -15.98 -28.05 -10.62
CA GLN A 166 -16.11 -28.41 -9.19
C GLN A 166 -14.75 -28.86 -8.66
N GLU A 167 -13.77 -27.96 -8.77
CA GLU A 167 -12.38 -28.15 -8.38
C GLU A 167 -11.86 -26.86 -7.71
N SER A 168 -10.89 -26.97 -6.80
CA SER A 168 -10.36 -25.80 -6.10
C SER A 168 -9.48 -24.95 -7.01
N VAL A 169 -9.24 -23.68 -6.62
CA VAL A 169 -8.34 -22.78 -7.35
C VAL A 169 -6.98 -23.45 -7.54
N LYS A 170 -6.34 -23.92 -6.45
CA LYS A 170 -5.03 -24.59 -6.51
C LYS A 170 -5.04 -25.77 -7.47
N ALA A 171 -5.97 -26.71 -7.31
CA ALA A 171 -6.00 -27.93 -8.11
C ALA A 171 -6.20 -27.66 -9.61
N SER A 172 -6.99 -26.65 -9.96
CA SER A 172 -7.17 -26.18 -11.35
C SER A 172 -5.85 -25.72 -11.99
N TYR A 173 -4.97 -25.08 -11.22
CA TYR A 173 -3.61 -24.72 -11.67
C TYR A 173 -2.64 -25.89 -11.65
N GLU A 174 -2.71 -26.79 -10.66
CA GLU A 174 -1.85 -27.97 -10.57
C GLU A 174 -2.01 -28.92 -11.77
N ARG A 175 -3.22 -29.05 -12.31
CA ARG A 175 -3.47 -29.82 -13.55
C ARG A 175 -2.69 -29.29 -14.75
N MET A 176 -2.59 -27.97 -14.91
CA MET A 176 -1.83 -27.35 -15.99
C MET A 176 -0.32 -27.34 -15.69
N ARG A 177 0.11 -27.15 -14.43
CA ARG A 177 1.51 -27.37 -14.01
C ARG A 177 2.00 -28.76 -14.44
N ASP A 178 1.25 -29.81 -14.09
CA ASP A 178 1.63 -31.19 -14.36
C ASP A 178 1.60 -31.50 -15.86
N ALA A 179 0.66 -30.90 -16.60
CA ALA A 179 0.61 -30.96 -18.06
C ALA A 179 1.81 -30.30 -18.73
N LEU A 180 2.20 -29.09 -18.29
CA LEU A 180 3.39 -28.37 -18.78
C LEU A 180 4.68 -29.14 -18.47
N ALA A 181 4.84 -29.61 -17.22
CA ALA A 181 6.00 -30.40 -16.81
C ALA A 181 6.16 -31.69 -17.63
N ALA A 182 5.05 -32.36 -17.96
CA ALA A 182 5.05 -33.55 -18.81
C ALA A 182 5.51 -33.31 -20.26
N THR A 183 5.58 -32.06 -20.73
CA THR A 183 6.13 -31.74 -22.06
C THR A 183 7.67 -31.80 -22.12
N GLY A 184 8.35 -31.68 -20.97
CA GLY A 184 9.80 -31.53 -20.89
C GLY A 184 10.35 -30.17 -21.37
N ARG A 185 9.49 -29.24 -21.82
CA ARG A 185 9.91 -27.87 -22.17
C ARG A 185 9.80 -26.94 -20.94
N PRO A 186 10.87 -26.19 -20.60
CA PRO A 186 10.77 -25.12 -19.60
C PRO A 186 9.81 -24.02 -20.07
N ILE A 187 8.64 -23.93 -19.43
CA ILE A 187 7.61 -22.91 -19.69
C ILE A 187 7.37 -22.16 -18.37
N LEU A 188 7.49 -20.84 -18.41
CA LEU A 188 7.19 -19.99 -17.26
C LEU A 188 5.67 -19.92 -17.07
N PHE A 189 5.20 -20.41 -15.92
CA PHE A 189 3.77 -20.52 -15.65
C PHE A 189 3.31 -19.39 -14.72
N SER A 190 2.38 -18.57 -15.21
CA SER A 190 1.92 -17.33 -14.59
C SER A 190 0.44 -17.43 -14.25
N LEU A 191 0.14 -17.61 -12.96
CA LEU A 191 -1.22 -17.83 -12.46
C LEU A 191 -2.00 -16.52 -12.37
N CYS A 192 -3.23 -16.50 -12.86
CA CYS A 192 -4.09 -15.32 -12.88
C CYS A 192 -5.47 -15.63 -12.27
N SER A 193 -5.52 -15.83 -10.95
CA SER A 193 -6.77 -15.96 -10.17
C SER A 193 -7.23 -14.66 -9.52
N TRP A 194 -6.57 -13.54 -9.84
CA TRP A 194 -6.80 -12.20 -9.26
C TRP A 194 -6.69 -12.14 -7.71
N GLY A 195 -5.89 -13.03 -7.12
CA GLY A 195 -5.77 -13.21 -5.67
C GLY A 195 -6.77 -14.20 -5.06
N SER A 196 -7.78 -14.65 -5.82
CA SER A 196 -8.74 -15.68 -5.38
C SER A 196 -8.02 -16.97 -4.99
N GLY A 197 -8.41 -17.56 -3.86
CA GLY A 197 -7.76 -18.75 -3.30
C GLY A 197 -6.38 -18.49 -2.68
N GLN A 198 -5.98 -17.24 -2.45
CA GLN A 198 -4.72 -16.85 -1.80
C GLN A 198 -3.46 -17.48 -2.44
N PRO A 199 -3.19 -17.22 -3.74
CA PRO A 199 -2.14 -17.94 -4.48
C PRO A 199 -0.71 -17.66 -3.98
N TRP A 200 -0.49 -16.68 -3.12
CA TRP A 200 0.80 -16.50 -2.42
C TRP A 200 1.12 -17.65 -1.45
N VAL A 201 0.12 -18.29 -0.84
CA VAL A 201 0.33 -19.37 0.13
C VAL A 201 0.87 -20.65 -0.51
N TRP A 202 0.51 -20.94 -1.76
CA TRP A 202 0.79 -22.20 -2.45
C TRP A 202 1.36 -22.07 -3.87
N GLY A 203 1.27 -20.90 -4.50
CA GLY A 203 1.64 -20.67 -5.90
C GLY A 203 3.11 -20.97 -6.20
N LYS A 204 4.00 -20.85 -5.21
CA LYS A 204 5.42 -21.20 -5.31
C LYS A 204 5.66 -22.69 -5.62
N GLU A 205 4.74 -23.57 -5.22
CA GLU A 205 4.75 -25.01 -5.53
C GLU A 205 4.13 -25.30 -6.92
N VAL A 206 3.51 -24.30 -7.55
CA VAL A 206 2.61 -24.49 -8.69
C VAL A 206 3.06 -23.76 -9.96
N GLY A 207 3.63 -22.56 -9.86
CA GLY A 207 4.14 -21.77 -10.96
C GLY A 207 5.15 -20.71 -10.53
N ASN A 208 5.54 -19.84 -11.47
CA ASN A 208 6.65 -18.90 -11.31
C ASN A 208 6.23 -17.45 -11.03
N SER A 209 4.97 -17.12 -11.24
CA SER A 209 4.35 -15.88 -10.79
C SER A 209 2.85 -16.07 -10.55
N TRP A 210 2.25 -15.29 -9.65
CA TRP A 210 0.82 -15.34 -9.37
C TRP A 210 0.23 -13.96 -9.12
N ARG A 211 -0.89 -13.65 -9.78
CA ARG A 211 -1.62 -12.40 -9.60
C ARG A 211 -2.10 -12.26 -8.16
N THR A 212 -1.64 -11.22 -7.46
CA THR A 212 -2.05 -10.92 -6.08
C THR A 212 -3.43 -10.28 -6.01
N GLY A 213 -3.91 -9.72 -7.11
CA GLY A 213 -5.12 -8.91 -7.16
C GLY A 213 -5.77 -8.73 -8.53
N ILE A 214 -6.86 -7.97 -8.54
CA ILE A 214 -7.66 -7.59 -9.72
C ILE A 214 -6.87 -6.70 -10.70
N ASP A 215 -7.36 -6.52 -11.93
CA ASP A 215 -6.62 -5.91 -13.04
C ASP A 215 -6.22 -4.45 -12.75
N VAL A 216 -4.98 -4.10 -13.08
CA VAL A 216 -4.46 -2.73 -12.91
C VAL A 216 -4.91 -1.84 -14.06
N PHE A 217 -5.43 -0.67 -13.69
CA PHE A 217 -5.76 0.42 -14.60
C PHE A 217 -4.76 1.58 -14.44
N ALA A 218 -4.63 2.42 -15.47
CA ALA A 218 -3.87 3.66 -15.43
C ALA A 218 -4.58 4.74 -14.59
N ALA A 219 -4.71 4.50 -13.29
CA ALA A 219 -5.13 5.44 -12.26
C ALA A 219 -4.19 5.30 -11.06
N TRP A 220 -3.75 6.41 -10.48
CA TRP A 220 -2.76 6.44 -9.41
C TRP A 220 -3.28 5.86 -8.10
N ASP A 221 -4.43 6.38 -7.64
CA ASP A 221 -4.97 6.10 -6.30
C ASP A 221 -6.48 5.77 -6.31
N PRO A 222 -7.06 5.36 -5.17
CA PRO A 222 -8.50 5.10 -5.05
C PRO A 222 -9.40 6.33 -5.27
N ALA A 223 -8.89 7.55 -5.13
CA ALA A 223 -9.67 8.76 -5.38
C ALA A 223 -9.83 9.00 -6.89
N GLN A 224 -8.75 8.87 -7.67
CA GLN A 224 -8.78 8.94 -9.13
C GLN A 224 -9.60 7.78 -9.71
N ALA A 225 -9.48 6.56 -9.18
CA ALA A 225 -10.31 5.43 -9.60
C ALA A 225 -11.82 5.69 -9.39
N ARG A 226 -12.20 6.27 -8.25
CA ARG A 226 -13.60 6.70 -7.99
C ARG A 226 -14.04 7.87 -8.86
N ALA A 227 -13.16 8.84 -9.14
CA ALA A 227 -13.46 9.96 -10.03
C ALA A 227 -13.71 9.48 -11.48
N LEU A 228 -12.92 8.51 -11.95
CA LEU A 228 -13.06 7.86 -13.25
C LEU A 228 -14.22 6.85 -13.33
N LYS A 229 -14.95 6.61 -12.23
CA LYS A 229 -16.06 5.65 -12.12
C LYS A 229 -15.69 4.22 -12.54
N LEU A 230 -14.44 3.79 -12.27
CA LEU A 230 -13.95 2.48 -12.69
C LEU A 230 -14.78 1.33 -12.08
N PRO A 231 -15.12 0.28 -12.85
CA PRO A 231 -15.77 -0.92 -12.31
C PRO A 231 -14.89 -1.66 -11.29
N SER A 232 -15.52 -2.37 -10.37
CA SER A 232 -14.87 -2.98 -9.19
C SER A 232 -13.92 -4.17 -9.49
N PHE A 233 -13.68 -4.49 -10.75
CA PHE A 233 -12.65 -5.46 -11.18
C PHE A 233 -11.38 -4.77 -11.72
N LEU A 234 -11.35 -3.43 -11.74
CA LEU A 234 -10.18 -2.63 -12.06
C LEU A 234 -9.69 -1.89 -10.81
N GLN A 235 -8.38 -1.86 -10.57
CA GLN A 235 -7.77 -1.15 -9.45
C GLN A 235 -6.69 -0.14 -9.87
N PRO A 236 -6.47 0.92 -9.07
CA PRO A 236 -5.37 1.86 -9.26
C PRO A 236 -4.02 1.27 -8.81
N ILE A 237 -2.91 1.91 -9.21
CA ILE A 237 -1.54 1.52 -8.87
C ILE A 237 -1.35 1.31 -7.38
N LEU A 238 -1.73 2.29 -6.55
CA LEU A 238 -1.58 2.18 -5.10
C LEU A 238 -2.45 1.05 -4.52
N GLY A 239 -3.57 0.69 -5.16
CA GLY A 239 -4.38 -0.47 -4.78
C GLY A 239 -3.58 -1.77 -4.88
N ALA A 240 -2.97 -2.03 -6.04
CA ALA A 240 -2.16 -3.22 -6.26
C ALA A 240 -0.90 -3.26 -5.37
N VAL A 241 -0.31 -2.09 -5.08
CA VAL A 241 0.78 -1.96 -4.09
C VAL A 241 0.29 -2.33 -2.68
N ARG A 242 -0.86 -1.82 -2.21
CA ARG A 242 -1.42 -2.18 -0.89
C ARG A 242 -1.77 -3.66 -0.81
N GLN A 243 -2.40 -4.22 -1.84
CA GLN A 243 -2.75 -5.64 -1.91
C GLN A 243 -1.51 -6.56 -1.89
N THR A 244 -0.33 -6.05 -2.23
CA THR A 244 0.94 -6.79 -2.23
C THR A 244 1.81 -6.47 -1.00
N GLN A 245 1.40 -5.54 -0.12
CA GLN A 245 1.99 -5.37 1.20
C GLN A 245 1.67 -6.59 2.09
N GLY A 246 2.61 -6.99 2.95
CA GLY A 246 2.51 -8.23 3.74
C GLY A 246 3.01 -9.48 3.00
N LEU A 247 2.70 -9.63 1.70
CA LEU A 247 2.98 -10.86 0.93
C LEU A 247 4.47 -11.18 0.66
N ALA A 248 5.40 -10.39 1.21
CA ALA A 248 6.82 -10.39 0.86
C ALA A 248 7.57 -11.69 1.17
N GLU A 249 7.12 -12.47 2.16
CA GLU A 249 7.75 -13.75 2.53
C GLU A 249 7.44 -14.89 1.54
N HIS A 250 6.37 -14.76 0.76
CA HIS A 250 5.98 -15.75 -0.25
C HIS A 250 6.82 -15.65 -1.52
N ALA A 251 7.25 -14.44 -1.91
CA ALA A 251 8.08 -14.21 -3.09
C ALA A 251 9.51 -14.78 -2.94
N GLY A 252 10.18 -15.06 -4.05
CA GLY A 252 11.58 -15.47 -4.08
C GLY A 252 11.97 -16.14 -5.41
N PRO A 253 13.24 -16.51 -5.59
CA PRO A 253 13.67 -17.27 -6.76
C PRO A 253 12.80 -18.53 -6.95
N GLY A 254 12.22 -18.67 -8.14
CA GLY A 254 11.28 -19.71 -8.51
C GLY A 254 9.80 -19.31 -8.47
N GLY A 255 9.42 -18.23 -7.78
CA GLY A 255 8.01 -17.81 -7.63
C GLY A 255 7.81 -16.39 -7.06
N PHE A 256 7.16 -15.50 -7.80
CA PHE A 256 6.98 -14.08 -7.44
C PHE A 256 5.50 -13.64 -7.35
N ASN A 257 5.24 -12.69 -6.44
CA ASN A 257 3.98 -11.94 -6.41
C ASN A 257 3.85 -11.07 -7.66
N ASP A 258 2.71 -11.16 -8.36
CA ASP A 258 2.41 -10.37 -9.55
C ASP A 258 1.30 -9.33 -9.25
N PRO A 259 1.65 -8.06 -9.03
CA PRO A 259 0.70 -6.95 -8.89
C PRO A 259 0.11 -6.46 -10.23
N ASP A 260 0.22 -7.25 -11.31
CA ASP A 260 -0.22 -6.96 -12.69
C ASP A 260 0.70 -6.04 -13.51
N MET A 261 0.39 -5.86 -14.80
CA MET A 261 1.24 -5.22 -15.81
C MET A 261 1.60 -3.75 -15.53
N LEU A 262 2.78 -3.37 -16.03
CA LEU A 262 3.25 -1.98 -16.08
C LEU A 262 2.44 -1.15 -17.10
N VAL A 263 1.71 -0.15 -16.60
CA VAL A 263 1.01 0.86 -17.42
C VAL A 263 1.89 2.06 -17.81
N VAL A 264 3.20 1.96 -17.59
CA VAL A 264 4.19 3.00 -17.92
C VAL A 264 4.10 3.39 -19.40
N GLY A 265 4.02 4.68 -19.70
CA GLY A 265 3.85 5.20 -21.06
C GLY A 265 2.43 5.16 -21.63
N LEU A 266 1.42 4.69 -20.89
CA LEU A 266 0.02 4.80 -21.31
C LEU A 266 -0.55 6.19 -20.96
N ASP A 267 -0.94 6.92 -22.00
CA ASP A 267 -1.72 8.17 -21.97
C ASP A 267 -3.22 7.91 -21.70
N GLY A 268 -3.50 6.97 -20.79
CA GLY A 268 -4.83 6.46 -20.48
C GLY A 268 -5.15 5.10 -21.10
N MET A 269 -6.23 4.49 -20.63
CA MET A 269 -6.72 3.16 -21.01
C MET A 269 -8.22 3.24 -21.31
N TYR A 270 -8.76 2.21 -21.96
CA TYR A 270 -10.21 2.09 -22.20
C TYR A 270 -10.80 1.12 -21.16
N PRO A 271 -11.55 1.60 -20.15
CA PRO A 271 -12.33 0.73 -19.27
C PRO A 271 -13.61 0.28 -19.97
N TYR A 272 -14.30 -0.67 -19.35
CA TYR A 272 -15.51 -1.32 -19.85
C TYR A 272 -16.14 -2.10 -18.70
N GLY A 273 -17.39 -2.56 -18.85
CA GLY A 273 -18.07 -3.38 -17.85
C GLY A 273 -19.28 -2.71 -17.23
N ILE A 274 -19.85 -3.36 -16.21
CA ILE A 274 -21.04 -2.87 -15.49
C ILE A 274 -20.63 -1.76 -14.52
N VAL A 275 -21.27 -0.59 -14.62
CA VAL A 275 -21.04 0.53 -13.71
C VAL A 275 -22.09 0.63 -12.62
N GLN A 276 -21.68 1.02 -11.41
CA GLN A 276 -22.61 1.41 -10.34
C GLN A 276 -23.00 2.90 -10.45
N GLU A 277 -22.10 3.73 -10.95
CA GLU A 277 -22.31 5.16 -11.22
C GLU A 277 -21.83 5.51 -12.62
N CYS A 278 -22.56 6.35 -13.33
CA CYS A 278 -22.23 6.71 -14.70
C CYS A 278 -21.08 7.72 -14.79
N PRO A 279 -20.10 7.51 -15.70
CA PRO A 279 -19.13 8.54 -16.05
C PRO A 279 -19.83 9.71 -16.76
N GLU A 280 -19.53 10.95 -16.34
CA GLU A 280 -20.24 12.16 -16.81
C GLU A 280 -20.19 12.38 -18.33
N HIS A 281 -19.14 11.91 -18.99
CA HIS A 281 -18.97 12.02 -20.44
C HIS A 281 -19.70 10.93 -21.24
N VAL A 282 -20.17 9.86 -20.59
CA VAL A 282 -20.88 8.75 -21.26
C VAL A 282 -22.37 9.05 -21.31
N LYS A 283 -22.81 9.55 -22.47
CA LYS A 283 -24.22 9.88 -22.72
C LYS A 283 -25.15 8.69 -22.53
N ASP A 284 -26.34 9.02 -22.02
CA ASP A 284 -27.49 8.11 -21.84
C ASP A 284 -27.19 6.85 -21.01
N CYS A 285 -26.12 6.89 -20.21
CA CYS A 285 -25.73 5.82 -19.29
C CYS A 285 -26.75 5.64 -18.15
N LYS A 286 -26.90 4.41 -17.67
CA LYS A 286 -27.68 4.08 -16.47
C LYS A 286 -26.86 3.26 -15.46
N PRO A 287 -27.02 3.47 -14.15
CA PRO A 287 -26.54 2.54 -13.12
C PRO A 287 -26.96 1.10 -13.42
N GLY A 288 -26.04 0.14 -13.28
CA GLY A 288 -26.22 -1.26 -13.63
C GLY A 288 -26.08 -1.59 -15.13
N GLU A 289 -25.82 -0.60 -16.00
CA GLU A 289 -25.59 -0.83 -17.42
C GLU A 289 -24.15 -1.26 -17.71
N TYR A 290 -23.98 -2.18 -18.68
CA TYR A 290 -22.66 -2.51 -19.24
C TYR A 290 -22.26 -1.45 -20.27
N ILE A 291 -21.10 -0.80 -20.05
CA ILE A 291 -20.50 0.16 -20.98
C ILE A 291 -19.37 -0.53 -21.75
N SER A 292 -19.38 -0.45 -23.09
CA SER A 292 -18.30 -0.93 -23.94
C SER A 292 -17.14 0.06 -24.03
N ARG A 293 -15.94 -0.44 -24.37
CA ARG A 293 -14.70 0.36 -24.52
C ARG A 293 -14.90 1.60 -25.42
N ASP A 294 -15.58 1.43 -26.56
CA ASP A 294 -15.80 2.51 -27.53
C ASP A 294 -16.83 3.54 -27.05
N ARG A 295 -17.80 3.12 -26.22
CA ARG A 295 -18.78 4.02 -25.60
C ARG A 295 -18.18 4.79 -24.42
N TRP A 296 -17.25 4.18 -23.68
CA TRP A 296 -16.52 4.86 -22.59
C TRP A 296 -15.45 5.80 -23.13
N GLY A 297 -14.75 5.41 -24.18
CA GLY A 297 -13.54 6.11 -24.64
C GLY A 297 -12.34 5.89 -23.70
N LYS A 298 -11.24 6.60 -24.01
CA LYS A 298 -9.97 6.49 -23.29
C LYS A 298 -9.93 7.47 -22.12
N VAL A 299 -9.62 6.98 -20.92
CA VAL A 299 -9.55 7.79 -19.69
C VAL A 299 -8.40 7.36 -18.78
N GLY A 300 -8.13 8.15 -17.74
CA GLY A 300 -6.98 7.94 -16.85
C GLY A 300 -5.66 8.35 -17.51
N GLY A 301 -4.60 7.63 -17.17
CA GLY A 301 -3.21 8.01 -17.45
C GLY A 301 -2.52 8.49 -16.17
N LEU A 302 -1.22 8.28 -16.11
CA LEU A 302 -0.35 8.65 -14.98
C LEU A 302 0.58 9.79 -15.37
N THR A 303 0.89 10.70 -14.43
CA THR A 303 1.95 11.70 -14.63
C THR A 303 3.33 11.04 -14.78
N GLN A 304 4.32 11.74 -15.33
CA GLN A 304 5.67 11.18 -15.48
C GLN A 304 6.28 10.78 -14.12
N THR A 305 5.99 11.55 -13.07
CA THR A 305 6.38 11.27 -11.69
C THR A 305 5.74 9.97 -11.19
N GLU A 306 4.41 9.84 -11.34
CA GLU A 306 3.67 8.63 -10.97
C GLU A 306 4.13 7.39 -11.76
N GLN A 307 4.44 7.52 -13.05
CA GLN A 307 4.99 6.42 -13.86
C GLN A 307 6.36 5.95 -13.33
N ARG A 308 7.23 6.89 -12.94
CA ARG A 308 8.54 6.60 -12.36
C ARG A 308 8.43 5.96 -10.97
N THR A 309 7.49 6.41 -10.14
CA THR A 309 7.22 5.84 -8.82
C THR A 309 6.54 4.47 -8.91
N HIS A 310 5.56 4.28 -9.80
CA HIS A 310 4.95 3.00 -10.14
C HIS A 310 6.01 1.96 -10.54
N PHE A 311 6.90 2.32 -11.47
CA PHE A 311 8.01 1.46 -11.88
C PHE A 311 8.97 1.16 -10.72
N SER A 312 9.25 2.15 -9.87
CA SER A 312 10.09 1.96 -8.68
C SER A 312 9.45 1.01 -7.66
N TYR A 313 8.13 1.07 -7.46
CA TYR A 313 7.38 0.13 -6.62
C TYR A 313 7.49 -1.31 -7.15
N TRP A 314 7.23 -1.53 -8.45
CA TRP A 314 7.39 -2.86 -9.07
C TRP A 314 8.83 -3.38 -8.94
N CYS A 315 9.82 -2.49 -9.07
CA CYS A 315 11.22 -2.86 -8.93
C CYS A 315 11.60 -3.24 -7.49
N ILE A 316 11.21 -2.46 -6.47
CA ILE A 316 11.50 -2.81 -5.07
C ILE A 316 10.67 -3.99 -4.57
N MET A 317 9.47 -4.23 -5.11
CA MET A 317 8.64 -5.40 -4.78
C MET A 317 9.14 -6.71 -5.42
N ALA A 318 10.15 -6.68 -6.29
CA ALA A 318 10.54 -7.83 -7.12
C ALA A 318 9.36 -8.41 -7.95
N ALA A 319 8.49 -7.53 -8.44
CA ALA A 319 7.36 -7.89 -9.30
C ALA A 319 7.82 -8.22 -10.74
N PRO A 320 7.08 -9.05 -11.49
CA PRO A 320 7.24 -9.15 -12.94
C PRO A 320 7.12 -7.79 -13.63
N LEU A 321 8.08 -7.47 -14.51
CA LEU A 321 8.10 -6.22 -15.30
C LEU A 321 7.52 -6.49 -16.69
N ILE A 322 6.21 -6.77 -16.74
CA ILE A 322 5.47 -7.02 -17.98
C ILE A 322 4.85 -5.71 -18.48
N LEU A 323 5.32 -5.23 -19.63
CA LEU A 323 4.88 -3.98 -20.27
C LEU A 323 3.50 -4.11 -20.92
N GLY A 324 2.55 -3.24 -20.57
CA GLY A 324 1.20 -3.20 -21.17
C GLY A 324 0.99 -2.10 -22.22
N ASN A 325 2.05 -1.42 -22.65
CA ASN A 325 2.02 -0.32 -23.62
C ASN A 325 2.30 -0.80 -25.07
N ASP A 326 2.58 0.10 -26.01
CA ASP A 326 3.00 -0.24 -27.38
C ASP A 326 4.50 0.10 -27.59
N PRO A 327 5.40 -0.90 -27.61
CA PRO A 327 6.83 -0.70 -27.85
C PRO A 327 7.17 0.03 -29.14
N ARG A 328 6.28 0.02 -30.15
CA ARG A 328 6.52 0.64 -31.47
C ARG A 328 6.47 2.17 -31.43
N VAL A 329 5.87 2.77 -30.39
CA VAL A 329 5.59 4.21 -30.30
C VAL A 329 5.94 4.84 -28.94
N MET A 330 6.84 4.22 -28.16
CA MET A 330 7.25 4.76 -26.85
C MET A 330 7.90 6.14 -26.94
N SER A 331 7.57 7.01 -25.97
CA SER A 331 8.26 8.30 -25.83
C SER A 331 9.68 8.13 -25.26
N LYS A 332 10.55 9.13 -25.46
CA LYS A 332 11.88 9.13 -24.82
C LYS A 332 11.81 9.06 -23.29
N ALA A 333 10.82 9.71 -22.68
CA ALA A 333 10.61 9.64 -21.23
C ALA A 333 10.15 8.25 -20.77
N THR A 334 9.32 7.58 -21.56
CA THR A 334 8.91 6.18 -21.33
C THR A 334 10.13 5.26 -21.35
N LEU A 335 10.99 5.38 -22.37
CA LEU A 335 12.23 4.60 -22.46
C LEU A 335 13.23 4.95 -21.35
N GLN A 336 13.31 6.21 -20.90
CA GLN A 336 14.15 6.59 -19.75
C GLN A 336 13.71 5.93 -18.44
N ILE A 337 12.42 5.68 -18.24
CA ILE A 337 11.92 4.91 -17.08
C ILE A 337 12.28 3.43 -17.25
N LEU A 338 11.95 2.86 -18.41
CA LEU A 338 12.06 1.41 -18.63
C LEU A 338 13.49 0.89 -18.86
N LEU A 339 14.44 1.74 -19.25
CA LEU A 339 15.85 1.35 -19.47
C LEU A 339 16.79 1.73 -18.30
N ALA A 340 16.24 2.18 -17.15
CA ALA A 340 17.01 2.61 -15.99
C ALA A 340 17.75 1.44 -15.33
N ARG A 341 19.03 1.26 -15.67
CA ARG A 341 19.81 0.05 -15.35
C ARG A 341 19.96 -0.20 -13.85
N GLU A 342 20.27 0.82 -13.05
CA GLU A 342 20.44 0.62 -11.61
C GLU A 342 19.10 0.31 -10.91
N VAL A 343 17.99 0.90 -11.36
CA VAL A 343 16.63 0.60 -10.88
C VAL A 343 16.23 -0.84 -11.23
N LEU A 344 16.45 -1.26 -12.48
CA LEU A 344 16.26 -2.64 -12.93
C LEU A 344 17.11 -3.64 -12.14
N SER A 345 18.34 -3.26 -11.75
CA SER A 345 19.21 -4.13 -10.95
C SER A 345 18.64 -4.45 -9.56
N VAL A 346 17.75 -3.61 -8.99
CA VAL A 346 17.06 -3.92 -7.73
C VAL A 346 15.96 -4.98 -7.92
N ASN A 347 15.28 -4.97 -9.07
CA ASN A 347 14.27 -5.98 -9.43
C ASN A 347 14.91 -7.33 -9.76
N GLN A 348 15.97 -7.32 -10.56
CA GLN A 348 16.68 -8.51 -11.05
C GLN A 348 17.82 -8.99 -10.14
N ASP A 349 17.95 -8.42 -8.94
CA ASP A 349 18.94 -8.82 -7.94
C ASP A 349 18.75 -10.29 -7.51
N ALA A 350 19.85 -11.04 -7.48
CA ALA A 350 19.87 -12.50 -7.38
C ALA A 350 19.35 -13.07 -6.05
N LEU A 351 19.14 -12.24 -5.03
CA LEU A 351 18.49 -12.66 -3.79
C LEU A 351 16.98 -12.89 -3.99
N GLY A 352 16.37 -12.24 -5.00
CA GLY A 352 14.97 -12.44 -5.42
C GLY A 352 13.89 -12.13 -4.39
N VAL A 353 14.24 -11.58 -3.22
CA VAL A 353 13.27 -11.23 -2.17
C VAL A 353 12.43 -10.02 -2.54
N GLN A 354 11.16 -10.00 -2.14
CA GLN A 354 10.33 -8.81 -2.23
C GLN A 354 10.74 -7.78 -1.14
N GLY A 355 10.83 -6.51 -1.51
CA GLY A 355 10.97 -5.40 -0.57
C GLY A 355 9.67 -5.11 0.19
N ARG A 356 9.81 -4.58 1.41
CA ARG A 356 8.70 -4.33 2.35
C ARG A 356 8.67 -2.88 2.83
N PRO A 357 7.51 -2.31 3.19
CA PRO A 357 7.47 -1.07 3.96
C PRO A 357 8.20 -1.29 5.31
N VAL A 358 9.00 -0.30 5.71
CA VAL A 358 9.69 -0.28 7.01
C VAL A 358 9.30 0.92 7.86
N TRP A 359 8.77 1.98 7.25
CA TRP A 359 8.20 3.13 7.95
C TRP A 359 7.10 3.80 7.12
N THR A 360 6.09 4.34 7.79
CA THR A 360 5.08 5.22 7.21
C THR A 360 4.81 6.42 8.14
N SER A 361 4.40 7.56 7.58
CA SER A 361 4.10 8.75 8.37
C SER A 361 2.84 8.56 9.24
N PRO A 362 2.88 8.92 10.54
CA PRO A 362 1.69 8.94 11.38
C PRO A 362 0.56 9.79 10.80
N GLY A 363 -0.70 9.38 11.03
CA GLY A 363 -1.88 10.15 10.60
C GLY A 363 -2.31 9.95 9.15
N GLY A 364 -1.97 8.82 8.52
CA GLY A 364 -2.54 8.42 7.22
C GLY A 364 -1.55 7.97 6.14
N GLY A 365 -0.27 7.74 6.48
CA GLY A 365 0.68 7.10 5.55
C GLY A 365 1.04 7.90 4.29
N ALA A 366 0.88 9.23 4.31
CA ALA A 366 1.23 10.11 3.20
C ALA A 366 2.72 10.07 2.79
N LEU A 367 3.62 9.64 3.69
CA LEU A 367 5.02 9.36 3.37
C LEU A 367 5.36 7.91 3.71
N GLU A 368 6.17 7.26 2.88
CA GLU A 368 6.62 5.87 3.09
C GLU A 368 8.13 5.74 2.93
N VAL A 369 8.72 4.78 3.66
CA VAL A 369 10.03 4.21 3.35
C VAL A 369 9.88 2.70 3.22
N TRP A 370 10.29 2.15 2.09
CA TRP A 370 10.40 0.71 1.83
C TRP A 370 11.86 0.29 1.76
N ALA A 371 12.15 -0.95 2.12
CA ALA A 371 13.50 -1.53 2.08
C ALA A 371 13.52 -2.92 1.44
N LYS A 372 14.57 -3.19 0.66
CA LYS A 372 14.92 -4.50 0.10
C LYS A 372 16.42 -4.78 0.30
N PRO A 373 16.82 -5.84 1.01
CA PRO A 373 18.23 -6.25 1.03
C PRO A 373 18.62 -6.84 -0.34
N LEU A 374 19.88 -6.67 -0.73
CA LEU A 374 20.44 -7.15 -2.00
C LEU A 374 21.48 -8.25 -1.77
N ALA A 375 21.74 -9.08 -2.80
CA ALA A 375 22.68 -10.20 -2.73
C ALA A 375 24.13 -9.79 -2.43
N ASP A 376 24.53 -8.57 -2.79
CA ASP A 376 25.86 -8.00 -2.51
C ASP A 376 26.00 -7.40 -1.10
N GLY A 377 24.94 -7.46 -0.28
CA GLY A 377 24.92 -6.94 1.10
C GLY A 377 24.56 -5.46 1.22
N ARG A 378 24.24 -4.76 0.12
CA ARG A 378 23.58 -3.45 0.15
C ARG A 378 22.12 -3.57 0.58
N THR A 379 21.53 -2.44 0.98
CA THR A 379 20.09 -2.29 1.19
C THR A 379 19.56 -1.25 0.20
N ALA A 380 18.64 -1.63 -0.69
CA ALA A 380 17.90 -0.70 -1.52
C ALA A 380 16.74 -0.08 -0.72
N LEU A 381 16.53 1.23 -0.86
CA LEU A 381 15.44 1.97 -0.21
C LEU A 381 14.63 2.75 -1.22
N LEU A 382 13.31 2.78 -1.03
CA LEU A 382 12.40 3.65 -1.77
C LEU A 382 11.69 4.58 -0.79
N LEU A 383 11.99 5.88 -0.85
CA LEU A 383 11.39 6.92 -0.01
C LEU A 383 10.34 7.65 -0.84
N VAL A 384 9.05 7.48 -0.51
CA VAL A 384 7.91 7.87 -1.35
C VAL A 384 7.09 8.98 -0.70
N ASN A 385 6.78 10.03 -1.47
CA ASN A 385 5.79 11.04 -1.11
C ASN A 385 4.46 10.76 -1.81
N LEU A 386 3.46 10.29 -1.06
CA LEU A 386 2.07 10.10 -1.51
C LEU A 386 1.18 11.31 -1.17
N GLY A 387 1.76 12.39 -0.62
CA GLY A 387 1.07 13.63 -0.29
C GLY A 387 1.12 14.69 -1.40
N ASN A 388 0.27 15.71 -1.26
CA ASN A 388 0.07 16.78 -2.25
C ASN A 388 1.05 17.96 -2.13
N THR A 389 2.13 17.83 -1.36
CA THR A 389 3.12 18.89 -1.10
C THR A 389 4.54 18.33 -1.11
N THR A 390 5.50 19.09 -1.64
CA THR A 390 6.94 18.81 -1.53
C THR A 390 7.38 18.69 -0.06
N VAL A 391 8.12 17.64 0.30
CA VAL A 391 8.61 17.39 1.67
C VAL A 391 10.01 16.77 1.69
N ASP A 392 10.68 16.81 2.85
CA ASP A 392 11.88 16.01 3.10
C ASP A 392 11.49 14.70 3.81
N ILE A 393 11.98 13.55 3.32
CA ILE A 393 11.71 12.23 3.92
C ILE A 393 12.99 11.69 4.57
N THR A 394 12.94 11.40 5.87
CA THR A 394 14.11 10.89 6.63
C THR A 394 13.92 9.44 7.05
N THR A 395 14.84 8.59 6.59
CA THR A 395 15.04 7.26 7.17
C THR A 395 16.04 7.32 8.32
N GLU A 396 15.64 6.81 9.48
CA GLU A 396 16.47 6.68 10.68
C GLU A 396 16.90 5.21 10.76
N PHE A 397 18.19 4.91 10.55
CA PHE A 397 18.66 3.53 10.37
C PHE A 397 18.35 2.63 11.59
N SER A 398 18.38 3.18 12.80
CA SER A 398 18.02 2.45 14.03
C SER A 398 16.53 2.11 14.16
N ARG A 399 15.66 2.87 13.49
CA ARG A 399 14.20 2.73 13.52
C ARG A 399 13.71 1.85 12.38
N ASP A 400 14.19 2.13 11.16
CA ASP A 400 13.67 1.56 9.91
C ASP A 400 14.44 0.31 9.48
N LEU A 401 15.74 0.26 9.79
CA LEU A 401 16.66 -0.80 9.38
C LEU A 401 17.36 -1.42 10.61
N PRO A 402 16.61 -1.84 11.66
CA PRO A 402 17.19 -2.22 12.94
C PRO A 402 18.13 -3.42 12.86
N THR A 403 17.93 -4.33 11.90
CA THR A 403 18.79 -5.50 11.68
C THR A 403 20.15 -5.08 11.11
N GLU A 404 20.14 -4.27 10.06
CA GLU A 404 21.34 -3.67 9.47
C GLU A 404 22.04 -2.75 10.46
N HIS A 405 21.28 -1.95 11.21
CA HIS A 405 21.81 -1.07 12.25
C HIS A 405 22.45 -1.84 13.41
N ALA A 406 21.91 -2.99 13.81
CA ALA A 406 22.57 -3.87 14.79
C ALA A 406 23.84 -4.52 14.22
N LYS A 407 23.82 -4.96 12.95
CA LYS A 407 24.95 -5.60 12.26
C LYS A 407 26.12 -4.64 11.99
N TRP A 408 25.82 -3.42 11.54
CA TRP A 408 26.79 -2.40 11.11
C TRP A 408 26.95 -1.27 12.13
N GLY A 409 26.21 -1.31 13.24
CA GLY A 409 26.33 -0.36 14.34
C GLY A 409 27.67 -0.49 15.04
N ARG A 410 28.34 0.65 15.24
CA ARG A 410 29.65 0.75 15.92
C ARG A 410 29.62 1.96 16.84
N ALA A 411 30.35 1.92 17.96
CA ALA A 411 30.49 3.09 18.82
C ALA A 411 31.24 4.20 18.05
N VAL A 412 30.53 5.26 17.66
CA VAL A 412 31.14 6.42 17.02
C VAL A 412 31.76 7.29 18.10
N ASN A 413 33.05 7.59 17.97
CA ASN A 413 33.80 8.40 18.93
C ASN A 413 33.44 9.90 18.80
N THR A 414 32.20 10.25 19.13
CA THR A 414 31.84 11.62 19.51
C THR A 414 32.65 11.98 20.75
N SER A 415 33.24 13.18 20.78
CA SER A 415 34.25 13.61 21.76
C SER A 415 33.73 13.66 23.22
N GLY A 416 33.70 12.49 23.85
CA GLY A 416 33.19 12.28 25.21
C GLY A 416 31.67 12.44 25.34
N PRO A 417 31.12 12.16 26.53
CA PRO A 417 29.89 12.82 26.95
C PRO A 417 30.16 14.32 27.14
N THR A 418 29.39 15.19 26.50
CA THR A 418 29.38 16.62 26.83
C THR A 418 28.68 16.82 28.17
N CYS A 419 29.41 16.57 29.25
CA CYS A 419 29.05 16.83 30.64
C CYS A 419 29.05 18.34 30.92
N VAL A 420 28.08 19.07 30.36
CA VAL A 420 27.96 20.52 30.57
C VAL A 420 27.68 20.79 32.05
N ASP A 421 28.41 21.74 32.66
CA ASP A 421 28.04 22.20 33.99
C ASP A 421 26.69 22.93 33.92
N LYS A 422 25.76 22.59 34.81
CA LYS A 422 24.44 23.23 34.92
C LYS A 422 24.51 24.75 35.10
N HIS A 423 25.63 25.27 35.58
CA HIS A 423 25.88 26.70 35.76
C HIS A 423 26.32 27.42 34.46
N GLU A 424 26.99 26.72 33.53
CA GLU A 424 27.39 27.31 32.23
C GLU A 424 26.22 27.53 31.28
N LEU A 425 25.12 26.78 31.44
CA LEU A 425 23.89 26.91 30.64
C LEU A 425 23.02 28.11 31.03
N CYS A 426 23.38 28.88 32.07
CA CYS A 426 22.52 29.91 32.66
C CYS A 426 23.24 31.24 33.04
N PRO A 427 24.11 31.83 32.18
CA PRO A 427 24.88 33.03 32.53
C PRO A 427 24.01 34.25 32.84
N ASP A 428 23.03 34.55 32.00
CA ASP A 428 22.12 35.70 32.17
C ASP A 428 20.85 35.37 32.96
N TRP A 429 20.67 34.10 33.36
CA TRP A 429 19.41 33.59 33.92
C TRP A 429 19.00 34.27 35.23
N ALA A 430 19.97 34.70 36.06
CA ALA A 430 19.84 34.95 37.51
C ALA A 430 18.86 36.07 37.96
N LYS A 431 17.97 36.54 37.07
CA LYS A 431 16.91 37.53 37.31
C LYS A 431 15.49 37.01 37.03
N SER A 432 15.30 35.76 36.55
CA SER A 432 13.97 35.16 36.28
C SER A 432 13.69 33.89 37.11
N GLY A 433 12.41 33.70 37.48
CA GLY A 433 11.99 32.79 38.55
C GLY A 433 11.65 31.34 38.15
N GLU A 434 11.96 30.90 36.94
CA GLU A 434 11.50 29.58 36.43
C GLU A 434 12.47 28.40 36.65
N CYS A 435 13.79 28.58 36.66
CA CYS A 435 14.72 27.49 37.03
C CYS A 435 14.43 26.91 38.43
N LEU A 436 14.00 27.76 39.38
CA LEU A 436 13.62 27.33 40.73
C LEU A 436 12.40 26.40 40.75
N LYS A 437 11.55 26.41 39.71
CA LYS A 437 10.42 25.47 39.58
C LYS A 437 10.89 24.10 39.09
N ASN A 438 11.86 24.06 38.18
CA ASN A 438 12.40 22.80 37.63
C ASN A 438 13.40 22.13 38.59
N ALA A 439 13.99 22.86 39.53
CA ALA A 439 14.84 22.32 40.59
C ALA A 439 14.10 21.37 41.57
N ALA A 440 12.76 21.29 41.52
CA ALA A 440 11.95 20.39 42.36
C ALA A 440 11.89 18.94 41.85
N ALA A 441 12.42 18.64 40.66
CA ALA A 441 12.45 17.29 40.09
C ALA A 441 13.66 16.47 40.58
N THR A 442 13.74 16.23 41.89
CA THR A 442 14.86 15.52 42.54
C THR A 442 14.95 14.05 42.10
N PRO A 443 16.09 13.56 41.58
CA PRO A 443 16.36 12.13 41.52
C PRO A 443 16.47 11.55 42.93
N THR A 444 15.90 10.38 43.18
CA THR A 444 15.94 9.72 44.50
C THR A 444 17.25 8.96 44.73
N SER A 445 18.39 9.67 44.63
CA SER A 445 19.73 9.13 44.86
C SER A 445 20.63 10.11 45.62
N SER A 446 21.21 9.65 46.73
CA SER A 446 22.01 10.46 47.66
C SER A 446 23.48 10.57 47.23
N ASN A 447 23.75 11.08 46.03
CA ASN A 447 25.11 11.25 45.50
C ASN A 447 25.45 12.74 45.27
N PRO A 448 26.54 13.30 45.84
CA PRO A 448 26.85 14.73 45.71
C PRO A 448 27.18 15.23 44.29
N ASP A 449 27.71 14.37 43.42
CA ASP A 449 28.34 14.76 42.14
C ASP A 449 27.34 15.04 40.99
N LEU A 450 26.23 15.72 41.29
CA LEU A 450 25.19 16.12 40.33
C LEU A 450 25.34 17.60 39.90
N ASN A 451 26.55 17.99 39.48
CA ASN A 451 26.81 19.29 38.86
C ASN A 451 26.79 19.28 37.33
N HIS A 452 27.00 18.12 36.69
CA HIS A 452 27.05 18.01 35.23
C HIS A 452 25.81 17.31 34.66
N ILE A 453 25.29 17.84 33.55
CA ILE A 453 24.33 17.13 32.69
C ILE A 453 25.14 16.33 31.67
N CYS A 454 25.54 15.12 32.05
CA CYS A 454 26.21 14.20 31.14
C CYS A 454 25.19 13.51 30.22
N ILE A 455 25.10 13.95 28.97
CA ILE A 455 24.41 13.21 27.91
C ILE A 455 25.13 11.86 27.76
N GLN A 456 24.39 10.74 27.82
CA GLN A 456 24.98 9.42 27.57
C GLN A 456 25.65 9.41 26.19
N ALA A 457 26.85 8.83 26.11
CA ALA A 457 27.51 8.60 24.83
C ALA A 457 26.54 7.85 23.90
N PRO A 458 26.26 8.39 22.69
CA PRO A 458 25.21 7.84 21.85
C PRO A 458 25.51 6.38 21.51
N GLY A 459 24.46 5.55 21.51
CA GLY A 459 24.56 4.14 21.16
C GLY A 459 25.16 3.89 19.77
N PRO A 460 25.50 2.63 19.44
CA PRO A 460 26.16 2.29 18.20
C PRO A 460 25.44 2.89 16.99
N LYS A 461 26.18 3.49 16.07
CA LYS A 461 25.66 4.09 14.84
C LYS A 461 26.15 3.30 13.64
N ALA A 462 25.24 2.99 12.73
CA ALA A 462 25.61 2.48 11.42
C ALA A 462 25.88 3.63 10.45
N THR A 463 26.76 3.38 9.49
CA THR A 463 27.19 4.36 8.47
C THR A 463 27.12 3.69 7.09
N ALA A 464 26.62 4.43 6.09
CA ALA A 464 26.50 3.95 4.72
C ALA A 464 26.87 5.02 3.69
N LEU A 465 27.47 4.59 2.58
CA LEU A 465 27.49 5.35 1.33
C LEU A 465 26.10 5.23 0.68
N VAL A 466 25.51 6.36 0.31
CA VAL A 466 24.19 6.44 -0.33
C VAL A 466 24.37 6.78 -1.81
N ARG A 467 23.68 6.05 -2.70
CA ARG A 467 23.67 6.27 -4.16
C ARG A 467 22.24 6.34 -4.68
N ASP A 468 21.89 7.37 -5.46
CA ASP A 468 20.58 7.48 -6.13
C ASP A 468 20.61 6.73 -7.48
N LEU A 469 19.67 5.81 -7.65
CA LEU A 469 19.62 4.87 -8.78
C LEU A 469 18.98 5.48 -10.05
N TRP A 470 18.33 6.63 -9.92
CA TRP A 470 17.73 7.37 -11.03
C TRP A 470 18.64 8.48 -11.56
N LEU A 471 19.53 9.00 -10.71
CA LEU A 471 20.60 9.92 -11.11
C LEU A 471 21.89 9.19 -11.50
N GLU A 472 22.07 7.94 -11.05
CA GLU A 472 23.32 7.19 -11.12
C GLU A 472 24.50 7.94 -10.44
N GLU A 473 24.20 8.65 -9.33
CA GLU A 473 25.14 9.49 -8.57
C GLU A 473 25.24 9.09 -7.08
N ASP A 474 26.46 9.11 -6.55
CA ASP A 474 26.72 8.90 -5.11
C ASP A 474 26.42 10.19 -4.34
N LEU A 475 25.43 10.15 -3.44
CA LEU A 475 24.98 11.30 -2.65
C LEU A 475 25.91 11.61 -1.45
N GLY A 476 26.84 10.71 -1.13
CA GLY A 476 27.79 10.84 -0.03
C GLY A 476 27.61 9.80 1.08
N VAL A 477 28.36 9.97 2.18
CA VAL A 477 28.34 9.05 3.33
C VAL A 477 27.54 9.63 4.48
N PHE A 478 26.63 8.82 5.02
CA PHE A 478 25.63 9.19 6.01
C PHE A 478 25.70 8.26 7.23
N THR A 479 25.57 8.82 8.43
CA THR A 479 25.64 8.11 9.72
C THR A 479 24.33 8.28 10.49
N SER A 480 23.84 7.20 11.10
CA SER A 480 22.53 7.09 11.77
C SER A 480 21.28 7.28 10.90
N ARG A 481 21.31 8.14 9.88
CA ARG A 481 20.14 8.46 9.03
C ARG A 481 20.51 8.99 7.66
N PHE A 482 19.57 8.88 6.73
CA PHE A 482 19.60 9.57 5.44
C PHE A 482 18.30 10.37 5.25
N THR A 483 18.40 11.58 4.71
CA THR A 483 17.27 12.45 4.40
C THR A 483 17.23 12.70 2.90
N ALA A 484 16.20 12.17 2.23
CA ALA A 484 15.88 12.56 0.87
C ALA A 484 15.20 13.93 0.91
N ILE A 485 15.94 14.97 0.51
CA ILE A 485 15.41 16.34 0.46
C ILE A 485 14.52 16.56 -0.76
N LYS A 486 13.52 17.43 -0.62
CA LYS A 486 12.59 17.88 -1.66
C LYS A 486 12.07 16.74 -2.53
N VAL A 487 11.33 15.82 -1.92
CA VAL A 487 10.58 14.78 -2.60
C VAL A 487 9.24 15.40 -3.03
N GLU A 488 9.03 15.53 -4.33
CA GLU A 488 7.84 16.17 -4.89
C GLU A 488 6.59 15.29 -4.73
N PRO A 489 5.37 15.84 -4.88
CA PRO A 489 4.14 15.05 -4.85
C PRO A 489 4.17 13.85 -5.82
N HIS A 490 3.78 12.68 -5.31
CA HIS A 490 3.80 11.38 -5.99
C HIS A 490 5.21 10.88 -6.42
N GLU A 491 6.29 11.57 -6.02
CA GLU A 491 7.67 11.17 -6.32
C GLU A 491 8.21 10.15 -5.32
N ALA A 492 9.10 9.28 -5.80
CA ALA A 492 9.95 8.45 -4.96
C ALA A 492 11.44 8.63 -5.25
N ARG A 493 12.24 8.76 -4.19
CA ARG A 493 13.70 8.71 -4.25
C ARG A 493 14.13 7.26 -4.03
N PHE A 494 14.80 6.68 -5.03
CA PHE A 494 15.24 5.29 -5.02
C PHE A 494 16.75 5.27 -4.84
N VAL A 495 17.22 4.77 -3.72
CA VAL A 495 18.65 4.76 -3.36
C VAL A 495 19.14 3.36 -2.99
N THR A 496 20.44 3.12 -3.02
CA THR A 496 21.07 2.01 -2.28
C THR A 496 22.00 2.53 -1.18
N LEU A 497 22.02 1.79 -0.07
CA LEU A 497 22.96 1.91 1.03
C LEU A 497 24.05 0.84 0.88
N LYS A 498 25.31 1.26 0.65
CA LYS A 498 26.47 0.41 0.92
C LYS A 498 26.94 0.71 2.35
N TRP A 499 26.63 -0.19 3.27
CA TRP A 499 27.15 -0.15 4.64
C TRP A 499 28.68 -0.22 4.67
N LEU A 500 29.30 0.51 5.60
CA LEU A 500 30.75 0.69 5.70
C LEU A 500 31.28 0.21 7.07
N GLU A 501 32.43 -0.46 7.08
CA GLU A 501 33.14 -0.74 8.34
C GLU A 501 33.87 0.51 8.88
N PRO A 502 34.23 0.58 10.19
CA PRO A 502 34.83 1.76 10.82
C PRO A 502 35.99 2.41 10.07
N ALA A 503 36.87 1.61 9.47
CA ALA A 503 38.02 2.12 8.71
C ALA A 503 37.59 2.77 7.39
N GLU A 504 36.62 2.19 6.68
CA GLU A 504 36.03 2.79 5.47
C GLU A 504 35.25 4.06 5.82
N ALA A 505 34.45 4.03 6.89
CA ALA A 505 33.67 5.18 7.35
C ALA A 505 34.55 6.35 7.79
N ALA A 506 35.66 6.07 8.50
CA ALA A 506 36.65 7.08 8.90
C ALA A 506 37.42 7.64 7.68
N ALA A 507 37.87 6.78 6.77
CA ALA A 507 38.56 7.20 5.55
C ALA A 507 37.63 8.02 4.62
N ALA A 508 36.38 7.62 4.47
CA ALA A 508 35.38 8.38 3.70
C ALA A 508 35.10 9.74 4.35
N SER A 509 34.92 9.78 5.67
CA SER A 509 34.76 11.04 6.43
C SER A 509 35.98 11.96 6.28
N ALA A 510 37.20 11.41 6.23
CA ALA A 510 38.43 12.18 5.97
C ALA A 510 38.57 12.61 4.50
N SER A 511 37.93 11.92 3.55
CA SER A 511 37.86 12.32 2.14
C SER A 511 36.76 13.34 1.83
N LEU A 512 35.82 13.54 2.76
CA LEU A 512 34.71 14.50 2.67
C LEU A 512 35.07 15.89 3.22
N ASP A 513 36.35 16.27 3.14
CA ASP A 513 36.75 17.67 3.28
C ASP A 513 36.16 18.48 2.10
N PHE A 514 35.43 19.56 2.39
CA PHE A 514 34.40 20.11 1.50
C PHE A 514 34.97 20.91 0.30
N GLY A 515 35.54 20.21 -0.67
CA GLY A 515 35.93 20.75 -1.96
C GLY A 515 34.70 21.16 -2.81
N PRO A 516 34.79 22.22 -3.64
CA PRO A 516 33.64 22.83 -4.35
C PRO A 516 32.96 21.96 -5.42
N ARG A 517 33.33 20.68 -5.57
CA ARG A 517 32.70 19.74 -6.51
C ARG A 517 31.28 19.35 -6.11
N ALA A 518 31.00 19.15 -4.81
CA ALA A 518 29.65 18.82 -4.35
C ALA A 518 28.66 19.95 -4.68
N LEU A 519 29.04 21.19 -4.37
CA LEU A 519 28.26 22.38 -4.72
C LEU A 519 28.11 22.54 -6.24
N ALA A 520 29.15 22.24 -7.03
CA ALA A 520 29.08 22.26 -8.49
C ALA A 520 28.12 21.20 -9.07
N GLY A 521 27.97 20.04 -8.42
CA GLY A 521 26.94 19.04 -8.74
C GLY A 521 25.53 19.60 -8.51
N SER A 522 25.24 20.09 -7.30
CA SER A 522 23.94 20.69 -6.98
C SER A 522 23.60 21.90 -7.87
N VAL A 523 24.58 22.74 -8.20
CA VAL A 523 24.41 23.89 -9.12
C VAL A 523 24.20 23.44 -10.56
N ARG A 524 24.84 22.36 -11.01
CA ARG A 524 24.61 21.78 -12.36
C ARG A 524 23.21 21.19 -12.47
N ALA A 525 22.75 20.44 -11.46
CA ALA A 525 21.38 19.93 -11.38
C ALA A 525 20.35 21.08 -11.39
N ALA A 526 20.58 22.13 -10.60
CA ALA A 526 19.73 23.32 -10.60
C ALA A 526 19.72 24.05 -11.95
N ALA A 527 20.86 24.18 -12.62
CA ALA A 527 20.96 24.80 -13.95
C ALA A 527 20.23 23.99 -15.03
N GLN A 528 20.29 22.65 -14.98
CA GLN A 528 19.53 21.76 -15.85
C GLN A 528 18.02 21.86 -15.60
N ALA A 529 17.59 21.86 -14.33
CA ALA A 529 16.18 22.07 -13.96
C ALA A 529 15.63 23.42 -14.44
N LEU A 530 16.46 24.47 -14.42
CA LEU A 530 16.13 25.82 -14.89
C LEU A 530 16.33 26.05 -16.40
N LYS A 531 16.72 25.03 -17.18
CA LYS A 531 17.03 25.11 -18.61
C LYS A 531 18.06 26.19 -18.99
N LEU A 532 18.97 26.55 -18.07
CA LEU A 532 20.02 27.54 -18.31
C LEU A 532 21.17 26.92 -19.13
N SER A 533 21.17 27.18 -20.43
CA SER A 533 22.19 26.71 -21.37
C SER A 533 23.53 27.42 -21.17
N LEU A 534 24.40 26.82 -20.35
CA LEU A 534 25.82 27.21 -20.23
C LEU A 534 26.69 26.34 -21.16
N PRO A 535 27.13 26.85 -22.32
CA PRO A 535 28.08 26.13 -23.17
C PRO A 535 29.47 26.13 -22.52
N VAL A 536 29.94 24.95 -22.13
CA VAL A 536 31.33 24.78 -21.65
C VAL A 536 32.24 24.57 -22.84
N SER A 537 33.15 25.53 -23.06
CA SER A 537 34.36 25.32 -23.87
C SER A 537 35.53 25.97 -23.13
N GLU A 538 36.61 25.21 -22.93
CA GLU A 538 37.78 25.68 -22.21
C GLU A 538 38.73 26.42 -23.15
N SER A 539 39.02 27.70 -22.86
CA SER A 539 40.36 28.29 -23.03
C SER A 539 40.44 29.78 -22.65
N ALA A 540 41.66 30.22 -22.33
CA ALA A 540 42.21 31.57 -22.54
C ALA A 540 41.57 32.83 -21.90
N LEU A 541 40.45 32.79 -21.14
CA LEU A 541 39.86 34.03 -20.55
C LEU A 541 39.58 34.04 -19.04
N GLN A 542 40.09 33.08 -18.25
CA GLN A 542 39.83 33.04 -16.79
C GLN A 542 40.72 33.96 -15.93
N ALA A 543 41.92 34.33 -16.39
CA ALA A 543 42.86 35.12 -15.59
C ALA A 543 42.32 36.51 -15.17
N ALA A 544 41.54 37.17 -16.03
CA ALA A 544 41.07 38.54 -15.81
C ALA A 544 39.78 38.67 -14.98
N ARG A 545 39.00 37.59 -14.81
CA ARG A 545 37.71 37.63 -14.06
C ARG A 545 37.85 37.23 -12.59
N LEU A 546 38.74 36.30 -12.25
CA LEU A 546 39.01 35.91 -10.86
C LEU A 546 39.53 37.08 -10.00
N ALA A 547 40.28 38.02 -10.60
CA ALA A 547 40.74 39.23 -9.93
C ALA A 547 39.60 40.19 -9.51
N ARG A 548 38.45 40.18 -10.20
CA ARG A 548 37.30 41.03 -9.84
C ARG A 548 36.40 40.38 -8.79
N LEU A 549 36.19 39.07 -8.87
CA LEU A 549 35.39 38.33 -7.88
C LEU A 549 36.04 38.33 -6.48
N ARG A 550 37.36 38.43 -6.38
CA ARG A 550 38.05 38.55 -5.09
C ARG A 550 37.75 39.88 -4.39
N LYS A 551 37.77 41.00 -5.13
CA LYS A 551 37.47 42.34 -4.58
C LYS A 551 36.07 42.42 -3.98
N SER A 552 35.06 41.85 -4.65
CA SER A 552 33.68 41.84 -4.16
C SER A 552 33.39 40.83 -3.03
N LEU A 553 34.40 40.05 -2.60
CA LEU A 553 34.30 39.23 -1.39
C LEU A 553 34.87 39.97 -0.18
N ASP A 554 35.99 40.67 -0.35
CA ASP A 554 36.57 41.54 0.68
C ASP A 554 35.60 42.68 1.07
N GLU A 555 34.83 43.21 0.10
CA GLU A 555 33.83 44.27 0.31
C GLU A 555 32.60 43.84 1.15
N VAL A 556 32.39 42.53 1.40
CA VAL A 556 31.27 42.02 2.24
C VAL A 556 31.70 41.86 3.71
N GLN A 557 32.99 41.82 4.01
CA GLN A 557 33.50 41.48 5.35
C GLN A 557 33.79 42.68 6.26
N CYS A 558 33.45 43.91 5.84
CA CYS A 558 33.67 45.17 6.58
C CYS A 558 32.37 45.94 6.90
N ALA A 559 31.29 45.25 7.26
CA ALA A 559 29.97 45.85 7.54
C ALA A 559 29.56 45.86 9.02
N THR A 560 30.50 45.72 9.97
CA THR A 560 30.20 45.61 11.42
C THR A 560 31.13 46.40 12.37
N THR A 561 31.75 47.50 11.92
CA THR A 561 32.37 48.52 12.79
C THR A 561 32.40 49.89 12.12
N GLY A 562 32.48 50.98 12.91
CA GLY A 562 32.94 52.29 12.43
C GLY A 562 31.84 53.32 12.13
N GLU A 563 31.48 54.10 13.14
CA GLU A 563 30.59 55.26 13.03
C GLU A 563 31.10 56.40 12.11
N LYS A 564 30.15 57.31 11.81
CA LYS A 564 30.29 58.79 11.70
C LYS A 564 30.71 59.47 10.38
N ALA A 565 30.09 60.66 10.26
CA ALA A 565 30.52 61.86 9.53
C ALA A 565 30.31 61.94 8.00
N ALA A 566 29.34 62.79 7.63
CA ALA A 566 29.40 63.78 6.55
C ALA A 566 29.44 63.31 5.07
N ALA A 567 29.04 64.14 4.10
CA ALA A 567 28.02 65.20 4.10
C ALA A 567 27.70 65.63 2.64
N ASN A 568 26.48 66.16 2.46
CA ASN A 568 26.14 67.21 1.49
C ASN A 568 26.19 66.92 -0.03
N GLN A 569 25.66 67.91 -0.78
CA GLN A 569 25.71 68.12 -2.23
C GLN A 569 25.03 67.02 -3.11
N GLN A 570 23.90 67.26 -3.78
CA GLN A 570 23.60 68.22 -4.88
C GLN A 570 24.05 67.73 -6.28
N GLN A 571 23.40 68.08 -7.41
CA GLN A 571 22.06 68.65 -7.66
C GLN A 571 21.79 68.71 -9.19
N GLN A 572 20.52 68.56 -9.58
CA GLN A 572 19.88 69.09 -10.81
C GLN A 572 20.26 68.61 -12.24
N ASP A 573 19.21 68.66 -13.07
CA ASP A 573 19.13 69.19 -14.45
C ASP A 573 19.91 68.56 -15.62
N ALA A 574 19.41 68.56 -16.86
CA ALA A 574 18.04 68.80 -17.36
C ALA A 574 17.95 68.33 -18.83
N ASP A 575 16.76 68.50 -19.43
CA ASP A 575 16.53 68.69 -20.88
C ASP A 575 16.80 67.53 -21.87
N SER A 576 16.07 67.43 -23.00
CA SER A 576 14.79 68.06 -23.37
C SER A 576 14.13 67.34 -24.56
N SER A 577 12.83 67.57 -24.74
CA SER A 577 12.03 67.32 -25.95
C SER A 577 11.83 65.86 -26.42
N GLY A 578 10.67 65.48 -26.99
CA GLY A 578 9.39 66.20 -27.06
C GLY A 578 8.46 65.69 -28.16
N ALA A 579 7.14 65.82 -27.94
CA ALA A 579 6.06 65.69 -28.95
C ALA A 579 5.85 64.26 -29.56
N THR A 580 4.66 63.80 -29.97
CA THR A 580 3.28 64.34 -29.86
C THR A 580 2.25 63.20 -30.08
N ALA A 581 0.96 63.57 -29.94
CA ALA A 581 -0.24 62.94 -30.52
C ALA A 581 -1.04 61.99 -29.61
N ALA A 582 -2.37 62.20 -29.62
CA ALA A 582 -3.37 61.44 -28.90
C ALA A 582 -4.44 60.93 -29.87
N GLY A 583 -5.15 59.86 -29.48
CA GLY A 583 -6.31 59.33 -30.21
C GLY A 583 -7.49 59.06 -29.28
N SER A 584 -8.64 59.67 -29.56
CA SER A 584 -9.93 59.35 -28.93
C SER A 584 -10.54 58.06 -29.56
N THR A 585 -11.68 57.48 -29.18
CA THR A 585 -12.93 57.93 -28.49
C THR A 585 -13.68 56.62 -28.11
N ALA A 586 -14.19 56.34 -26.90
CA ALA A 586 -15.29 56.93 -26.11
C ALA A 586 -16.75 56.56 -26.52
N ARG A 587 -17.42 55.69 -25.73
CA ARG A 587 -18.88 55.61 -25.33
C ARG A 587 -19.11 54.30 -24.51
N ARG A 588 -19.74 54.27 -23.32
CA ARG A 588 -21.19 54.42 -22.95
C ARG A 588 -22.09 53.30 -23.52
N ALA A 589 -23.10 52.72 -22.86
CA ALA A 589 -23.71 52.85 -21.50
C ALA A 589 -24.82 51.74 -21.35
N ALA A 590 -25.48 51.39 -20.22
CA ALA A 590 -25.32 51.49 -18.76
C ALA A 590 -26.49 50.71 -18.06
N LEU A 591 -26.72 50.84 -16.74
CA LEU A 591 -27.82 50.25 -15.90
C LEU A 591 -27.66 48.74 -15.58
N GLY A 592 -28.02 48.17 -14.40
CA GLY A 592 -28.56 48.62 -13.09
C GLY A 592 -28.95 47.35 -12.26
N GLY A 593 -29.23 47.31 -10.94
CA GLY A 593 -29.28 48.28 -9.82
C GLY A 593 -29.68 47.58 -8.48
N SER A 594 -29.89 48.32 -7.37
CA SER A 594 -30.21 47.89 -5.96
C SER A 594 -29.11 47.08 -5.22
N ALA A 595 -28.65 47.36 -3.98
CA ALA A 595 -29.20 47.92 -2.72
C ALA A 595 -30.02 46.88 -1.91
N SER A 596 -29.67 46.52 -0.66
CA SER A 596 -29.54 47.31 0.59
C SER A 596 -28.59 46.62 1.61
N SER A 597 -28.41 47.01 2.88
CA SER A 597 -27.91 48.24 3.54
C SER A 597 -27.88 48.00 5.07
N SER A 598 -26.74 48.23 5.75
CA SER A 598 -26.62 48.48 7.22
C SER A 598 -26.97 47.33 8.20
N SER A 599 -26.59 47.35 9.50
CA SER A 599 -26.05 48.44 10.34
C SER A 599 -25.09 47.93 11.45
N SER A 600 -24.59 48.85 12.29
CA SER A 600 -23.61 48.59 13.37
C SER A 600 -24.10 49.07 14.74
N SER A 601 -23.77 48.35 15.84
CA SER A 601 -23.65 48.93 17.19
C SER A 601 -22.88 48.00 18.15
N SER A 602 -22.40 48.55 19.27
CA SER A 602 -21.46 47.91 20.20
C SER A 602 -21.80 48.23 21.66
N TYR A 603 -21.80 47.23 22.56
CA TYR A 603 -21.82 47.42 24.02
C TYR A 603 -21.07 46.28 24.76
N THR A 604 -20.82 46.46 26.06
CA THR A 604 -19.74 45.80 26.82
C THR A 604 -20.20 44.69 27.79
N THR A 605 -19.44 43.58 27.80
CA THR A 605 -19.11 42.64 28.91
C THR A 605 -20.06 42.48 30.11
N PRO A 606 -20.35 41.23 30.52
CA PRO A 606 -19.57 40.65 31.63
C PRO A 606 -19.14 39.18 31.43
N LEU A 607 -18.26 38.67 32.31
CA LEU A 607 -17.74 37.30 32.28
C LEU A 607 -18.81 36.24 32.64
N TRP A 608 -19.03 35.28 31.75
CA TRP A 608 -19.57 33.95 32.06
C TRP A 608 -18.90 32.89 31.17
N LEU A 609 -18.80 31.64 31.63
CA LEU A 609 -17.99 30.60 30.96
C LEU A 609 -18.53 30.26 29.56
N HIS A 610 -17.73 30.53 28.51
CA HIS A 610 -17.93 29.93 27.20
C HIS A 610 -17.54 28.44 27.22
N TRP A 611 -18.54 27.58 27.36
CA TRP A 611 -18.47 26.22 26.82
C TRP A 611 -18.63 26.30 25.31
N THR A 612 -17.70 25.72 24.56
CA THR A 612 -17.84 25.59 23.10
C THR A 612 -19.01 24.67 22.77
N GLU A 613 -19.71 24.90 21.66
CA GLU A 613 -20.86 24.08 21.24
C GLU A 613 -20.52 22.58 21.20
N SER A 614 -19.30 22.24 20.77
CA SER A 614 -18.74 20.89 20.80
C SER A 614 -18.79 20.22 22.18
N LYS A 615 -18.56 20.95 23.27
CA LYS A 615 -18.61 20.42 24.65
C LYS A 615 -20.04 20.32 25.19
N VAL A 616 -20.94 21.20 24.75
CA VAL A 616 -22.38 21.10 25.09
C VAL A 616 -23.00 19.90 24.39
N SER A 617 -22.71 19.70 23.10
CA SER A 617 -23.11 18.51 22.34
C SER A 617 -22.52 17.22 22.91
N LEU A 618 -21.27 17.23 23.39
CA LEU A 618 -20.67 16.06 24.05
C LEU A 618 -21.37 15.71 25.37
N ALA A 619 -21.66 16.70 26.22
CA ALA A 619 -22.38 16.49 27.48
C ALA A 619 -23.82 15.99 27.25
N LEU A 620 -24.51 16.51 26.22
CA LEU A 620 -25.84 16.04 25.82
C LEU A 620 -25.80 14.61 25.27
N ASN A 621 -24.83 14.25 24.43
CA ASN A 621 -24.67 12.88 23.92
C ASN A 621 -24.45 11.87 25.05
N LEU A 622 -23.59 12.17 26.02
CA LEU A 622 -23.38 11.34 27.21
C LEU A 622 -24.66 11.17 28.04
N ALA A 623 -25.41 12.25 28.26
CA ALA A 623 -26.70 12.18 28.95
C ALA A 623 -27.73 11.33 28.18
N MET A 624 -27.77 11.45 26.85
CA MET A 624 -28.67 10.67 25.99
C MET A 624 -28.33 9.18 25.96
N ALA A 625 -27.04 8.82 25.91
CA ALA A 625 -26.60 7.42 25.98
C ALA A 625 -27.05 6.78 27.30
N VAL A 626 -26.86 7.49 28.43
CA VAL A 626 -27.34 7.06 29.76
C VAL A 626 -28.87 6.89 29.78
N VAL A 627 -29.64 7.81 29.17
CA VAL A 627 -31.10 7.70 29.09
C VAL A 627 -31.55 6.49 28.26
N LEU A 628 -30.93 6.20 27.11
CA LEU A 628 -31.24 4.99 26.34
C LEU A 628 -30.90 3.72 27.13
N SER A 629 -29.73 3.64 27.77
CA SER A 629 -29.36 2.52 28.63
C SER A 629 -30.38 2.29 29.77
N LEU A 630 -30.80 3.36 30.46
CA LEU A 630 -31.81 3.30 31.53
C LEU A 630 -33.21 2.88 31.04
N VAL A 631 -33.54 3.10 29.76
CA VAL A 631 -34.80 2.61 29.14
C VAL A 631 -34.68 1.12 28.78
N LEU A 632 -33.54 0.70 28.24
CA LEU A 632 -33.29 -0.70 27.84
C LEU A 632 -33.15 -1.65 29.05
N MET A 633 -32.64 -1.15 30.19
CA MET A 633 -32.49 -1.91 31.43
C MET A 633 -33.76 -1.96 32.31
N GLN A 634 -34.86 -1.29 31.93
CA GLN A 634 -36.11 -1.33 32.71
C GLN A 634 -36.95 -2.58 32.42
N PRO A 635 -37.16 -3.49 33.40
CA PRO A 635 -38.00 -4.66 33.22
C PRO A 635 -39.48 -4.26 33.03
N PRO A 636 -40.29 -5.09 32.34
CA PRO A 636 -41.70 -4.80 32.10
C PRO A 636 -42.46 -4.69 33.43
N ARG A 637 -43.15 -3.56 33.64
CA ARG A 637 -44.00 -3.32 34.80
C ARG A 637 -45.17 -4.31 34.82
N ARG A 638 -45.05 -5.40 35.58
CA ARG A 638 -46.20 -6.26 35.93
C ARG A 638 -47.21 -5.48 36.79
N PRO A 639 -48.52 -5.72 36.63
CA PRO A 639 -49.53 -5.13 37.52
C PRO A 639 -49.34 -5.63 38.96
N ALA A 640 -49.66 -4.79 39.93
CA ALA A 640 -49.34 -5.02 41.34
C ALA A 640 -50.08 -6.23 41.96
N LYS A 641 -49.35 -7.07 42.70
CA LYS A 641 -49.91 -7.99 43.71
C LYS A 641 -48.88 -8.30 44.82
N THR A 642 -49.05 -7.62 45.94
CA THR A 642 -48.81 -8.06 47.34
C THR A 642 -47.77 -9.15 47.64
N SER A 643 -46.62 -8.70 48.15
CA SER A 643 -46.03 -9.09 49.46
C SER A 643 -45.47 -10.50 49.76
N ARG A 644 -44.34 -10.44 50.48
CA ARG A 644 -43.75 -11.39 51.46
C ARG A 644 -42.51 -12.21 51.07
N ASP A 645 -41.43 -11.84 51.77
CA ASP A 645 -40.51 -12.69 52.53
C ASP A 645 -39.40 -13.45 51.79
N LEU A 646 -38.27 -12.74 51.63
CA LEU A 646 -36.92 -13.29 51.61
C LEU A 646 -36.56 -13.90 52.98
N GLN A 647 -36.12 -15.16 53.02
CA GLN A 647 -35.11 -15.68 53.98
C GLN A 647 -34.74 -17.14 53.68
N GLY A 648 -33.61 -17.61 54.21
CA GLY A 648 -33.29 -19.05 54.29
C GLY A 648 -32.23 -19.58 53.32
N LEU A 649 -30.96 -19.18 53.50
CA LEU A 649 -29.83 -19.91 52.91
C LEU A 649 -29.46 -21.14 53.77
N ASN A 650 -29.25 -22.26 53.08
CA ASN A 650 -28.04 -23.13 53.15
C ASN A 650 -28.19 -24.62 53.57
N THR A 651 -27.27 -25.42 52.99
CA THR A 651 -26.74 -26.73 53.43
C THR A 651 -27.60 -28.01 53.49
N SER A 652 -27.22 -28.96 52.62
CA SER A 652 -26.79 -30.35 52.93
C SER A 652 -27.60 -31.57 52.43
N SER A 653 -27.05 -32.19 51.37
CA SER A 653 -26.89 -33.64 51.12
C SER A 653 -28.05 -34.64 51.30
N CYS A 654 -28.47 -35.29 50.19
CA CYS A 654 -28.46 -36.75 50.11
C CYS A 654 -28.47 -37.36 48.69
N ARG A 655 -28.22 -38.67 48.61
CA ARG A 655 -27.82 -39.45 47.41
C ARG A 655 -29.02 -39.96 46.58
N ARG A 656 -28.91 -39.96 45.24
CA ARG A 656 -28.84 -41.18 44.37
C ARG A 656 -28.82 -40.85 42.86
N ALA A 657 -28.14 -41.71 42.10
CA ALA A 657 -28.14 -41.81 40.62
C ALA A 657 -29.19 -42.87 40.17
N PRO A 658 -29.49 -43.14 38.87
CA PRO A 658 -28.65 -42.89 37.67
C PRO A 658 -29.34 -42.50 36.33
N ARG A 659 -28.49 -42.17 35.32
CA ARG A 659 -28.80 -42.00 33.87
C ARG A 659 -29.68 -40.78 33.51
N SER A 660 -29.50 -40.07 32.39
CA SER A 660 -28.51 -40.18 31.28
C SER A 660 -28.47 -38.89 30.43
N GLY A 661 -27.33 -38.58 29.81
CA GLY A 661 -27.28 -37.77 28.57
C GLY A 661 -26.50 -36.44 28.64
N ARG A 662 -25.73 -36.19 27.56
CA ARG A 662 -25.17 -34.91 27.05
C ARG A 662 -24.39 -33.97 28.00
N SER A 663 -23.07 -34.00 27.82
CA SER A 663 -22.20 -32.84 27.50
C SER A 663 -22.47 -31.48 28.15
N GLY A 664 -21.54 -31.06 29.01
CA GLY A 664 -21.38 -29.65 29.42
C GLY A 664 -20.00 -29.41 30.03
N LEU A 665 -19.12 -28.73 29.30
CA LEU A 665 -18.06 -27.88 29.86
C LEU A 665 -18.43 -26.45 29.51
N GLY A 666 -18.35 -25.53 30.46
CA GLY A 666 -18.71 -24.14 30.24
C GLY A 666 -17.92 -23.23 31.15
N GLU A 667 -17.52 -22.08 30.61
CA GLU A 667 -16.91 -20.98 31.36
C GLU A 667 -17.73 -19.71 31.18
N VAL A 668 -18.20 -19.18 32.32
CA VAL A 668 -18.44 -17.76 32.61
C VAL A 668 -19.16 -16.91 31.54
N ASP A 669 -20.49 -17.08 31.39
CA ASP A 669 -21.37 -15.95 31.00
C ASP A 669 -22.05 -15.37 32.25
N GLY A 670 -21.43 -14.33 32.80
CA GLY A 670 -21.82 -13.71 34.06
C GLY A 670 -22.14 -12.22 33.93
N GLY A 671 -22.83 -11.77 32.86
CA GLY A 671 -23.17 -10.34 32.77
C GLY A 671 -24.08 -9.82 31.65
N ARG A 672 -24.49 -10.59 30.64
CA ARG A 672 -25.14 -10.02 29.42
C ARG A 672 -26.55 -10.55 29.06
N GLN A 673 -27.42 -10.82 30.05
CA GLN A 673 -28.79 -11.33 29.81
C GLN A 673 -29.97 -10.34 30.06
N ALA A 674 -29.74 -9.03 30.14
CA ALA A 674 -30.77 -8.07 30.58
C ALA A 674 -30.93 -6.78 29.73
N LEU A 675 -31.14 -6.90 28.41
CA LEU A 675 -31.39 -5.75 27.50
C LEU A 675 -32.59 -5.92 26.55
N GLY A 676 -33.22 -7.10 26.48
CA GLY A 676 -34.28 -7.41 25.50
C GLY A 676 -35.69 -6.89 25.83
N GLY A 677 -35.82 -5.65 26.33
CA GLY A 677 -37.04 -5.17 26.99
C GLY A 677 -37.96 -4.21 26.21
N GLN A 678 -37.42 -3.15 25.61
CA GLN A 678 -38.20 -2.00 25.10
C GLN A 678 -37.65 -1.38 23.79
N TRP A 679 -37.06 -2.19 22.89
CA TRP A 679 -36.37 -1.67 21.69
C TRP A 679 -37.27 -0.84 20.77
N GLN A 680 -38.56 -1.17 20.60
CA GLN A 680 -39.50 -0.40 19.77
C GLN A 680 -39.67 1.04 20.32
N ARG A 681 -39.62 1.19 21.64
CA ARG A 681 -39.75 2.48 22.32
C ARG A 681 -38.46 3.28 22.23
N ALA A 682 -37.31 2.61 22.36
CA ALA A 682 -36.00 3.23 22.12
C ALA A 682 -35.87 3.72 20.67
N GLU A 683 -36.28 2.92 19.68
CA GLU A 683 -36.33 3.34 18.28
C GLU A 683 -37.33 4.49 18.06
N THR A 684 -38.53 4.44 18.66
CA THR A 684 -39.50 5.55 18.58
C THR A 684 -38.91 6.87 19.08
N ILE A 685 -38.20 6.84 20.22
CA ILE A 685 -37.51 8.02 20.77
C ILE A 685 -36.39 8.49 19.84
N TYR A 686 -35.58 7.57 19.30
CA TYR A 686 -34.51 7.86 18.35
C TYR A 686 -35.05 8.58 17.09
N ARG A 687 -36.13 8.08 16.49
CA ARG A 687 -36.77 8.74 15.33
C ARG A 687 -37.39 10.11 15.68
N GLN A 688 -37.95 10.26 16.88
CA GLN A 688 -38.47 11.55 17.38
C GLN A 688 -37.38 12.59 17.67
N LEU A 689 -36.12 12.18 17.84
CA LEU A 689 -34.97 13.07 17.97
C LEU A 689 -34.45 13.48 16.59
N GLN A 690 -34.33 12.52 15.66
CA GLN A 690 -33.97 12.82 14.26
C GLN A 690 -34.94 13.83 13.63
N SER A 691 -36.27 13.66 13.82
CA SER A 691 -37.28 14.60 13.30
C SER A 691 -37.32 15.97 13.99
N ARG A 692 -36.52 16.15 15.05
CA ARG A 692 -36.30 17.44 15.74
C ARG A 692 -34.93 18.06 15.45
N GLY A 693 -34.19 17.51 14.48
CA GLY A 693 -32.87 18.02 14.05
C GLY A 693 -31.68 17.52 14.87
N TYR A 694 -31.86 16.56 15.79
CA TYR A 694 -30.76 15.98 16.54
C TYR A 694 -30.11 14.84 15.74
N ALA A 695 -28.89 15.06 15.24
CA ALA A 695 -28.09 14.03 14.59
C ALA A 695 -27.67 12.95 15.61
N PRO A 696 -27.86 11.65 15.32
CA PRO A 696 -27.49 10.58 16.24
C PRO A 696 -25.97 10.35 16.26
N SER A 697 -25.40 10.28 17.45
CA SER A 697 -23.99 9.91 17.66
C SER A 697 -23.75 8.40 17.56
N ALA A 698 -22.49 8.00 17.36
CA ALA A 698 -22.08 6.60 17.34
C ALA A 698 -22.47 5.84 18.63
N ASP A 699 -22.38 6.48 19.80
CA ASP A 699 -22.82 5.90 21.08
C ASP A 699 -24.34 5.67 21.11
N THR A 700 -25.12 6.65 20.65
CA THR A 700 -26.59 6.56 20.60
C THR A 700 -27.05 5.46 19.65
N THR A 701 -26.38 5.34 18.50
CA THR A 701 -26.60 4.28 17.51
C THR A 701 -26.21 2.91 18.07
N SER A 702 -25.04 2.81 18.73
CA SER A 702 -24.56 1.58 19.38
C SER A 702 -25.50 1.09 20.47
N ALA A 703 -26.05 1.99 21.29
CA ALA A 703 -27.02 1.64 22.33
C ALA A 703 -28.33 1.08 21.75
N LEU A 704 -28.87 1.67 20.68
CA LEU A 704 -30.07 1.15 20.03
C LEU A 704 -29.81 -0.19 19.32
N VAL A 705 -28.67 -0.33 18.64
CA VAL A 705 -28.23 -1.60 18.02
C VAL A 705 -28.02 -2.70 19.07
N ALA A 706 -27.47 -2.38 20.25
CA ALA A 706 -27.36 -3.33 21.36
C ALA A 706 -28.74 -3.83 21.84
N GLY A 707 -29.74 -2.95 21.90
CA GLY A 707 -31.13 -3.31 22.21
C GLY A 707 -31.77 -4.21 21.15
N LEU A 708 -31.62 -3.85 19.86
CA LEU A 708 -32.11 -4.64 18.72
C LEU A 708 -31.47 -6.03 18.67
N ALA A 709 -30.14 -6.11 18.83
CA ALA A 709 -29.39 -7.36 18.91
C ALA A 709 -29.87 -8.24 20.07
N SER A 710 -30.10 -7.65 21.25
CA SER A 710 -30.59 -8.36 22.45
C SER A 710 -32.04 -8.83 22.35
N SER A 711 -32.80 -8.38 21.35
CA SER A 711 -34.16 -8.83 21.02
C SER A 711 -34.25 -9.58 19.69
N GLN A 712 -33.12 -10.14 19.21
CA GLN A 712 -33.03 -10.94 17.98
C GLN A 712 -33.58 -10.20 16.73
N GLN A 713 -33.31 -8.90 16.62
CA GLN A 713 -33.71 -8.07 15.47
C GLN A 713 -32.50 -7.74 14.57
N GLY A 714 -31.84 -8.78 14.04
CA GLY A 714 -30.58 -8.67 13.29
C GLY A 714 -30.70 -7.78 12.05
N GLN A 715 -31.65 -8.05 11.15
CA GLN A 715 -31.85 -7.19 9.96
C GLN A 715 -32.26 -5.77 10.34
N ARG A 716 -32.99 -5.55 11.46
CA ARG A 716 -33.38 -4.19 11.86
C ARG A 716 -32.18 -3.38 12.35
N ALA A 717 -31.25 -4.00 13.08
CA ALA A 717 -29.99 -3.39 13.45
C ALA A 717 -29.16 -2.97 12.22
N ILE A 718 -29.14 -3.80 11.17
CA ILE A 718 -28.43 -3.49 9.91
C ILE A 718 -29.17 -2.46 9.04
N SER A 719 -30.51 -2.44 9.01
CA SER A 719 -31.28 -1.34 8.41
C SER A 719 -30.88 -0.01 9.02
N LEU A 720 -30.93 0.09 10.36
CA LEU A 720 -30.55 1.28 11.10
C LEU A 720 -29.10 1.70 10.83
N LEU A 721 -28.16 0.76 10.75
CA LEU A 721 -26.75 1.07 10.50
C LEU A 721 -26.50 1.54 9.05
N LYS A 722 -27.20 0.98 8.05
CA LYS A 722 -27.16 1.48 6.67
C LYS A 722 -27.69 2.92 6.60
N GLU A 723 -28.87 3.17 7.17
CA GLU A 723 -29.48 4.51 7.24
C GLU A 723 -28.56 5.56 7.92
N VAL A 724 -27.81 5.17 8.96
CA VAL A 724 -26.87 6.06 9.66
C VAL A 724 -25.57 6.26 8.86
N SER A 725 -25.04 5.21 8.21
CA SER A 725 -23.86 5.32 7.37
C SER A 725 -24.11 6.15 6.11
N GLU A 726 -25.30 6.02 5.49
CA GLU A 726 -25.74 6.87 4.36
C GLU A 726 -25.78 8.35 4.76
N LEU A 727 -26.30 8.67 5.96
CA LEU A 727 -26.28 10.03 6.51
C LEU A 727 -24.87 10.52 6.91
N ALA A 728 -23.92 9.61 7.13
CA ALA A 728 -22.51 9.90 7.38
C ALA A 728 -21.65 9.92 6.09
N GLY A 729 -22.27 9.88 4.90
CA GLY A 729 -21.54 9.89 3.62
C GLY A 729 -20.77 8.60 3.31
N GLY A 730 -21.16 7.49 3.93
CA GLY A 730 -20.50 6.18 3.82
C GLY A 730 -19.38 5.94 4.84
N ASP A 731 -19.08 6.91 5.72
CA ASP A 731 -18.08 6.72 6.78
C ASP A 731 -18.55 5.70 7.82
N LEU A 732 -17.66 4.79 8.21
CA LEU A 732 -17.85 3.77 9.25
C LEU A 732 -17.01 4.06 10.50
N THR A 733 -16.16 5.09 10.46
CA THR A 733 -15.23 5.44 11.54
C THR A 733 -16.00 5.80 12.81
N GLY A 734 -15.85 4.97 13.84
CA GLY A 734 -16.58 5.08 15.12
C GLY A 734 -17.88 4.26 15.20
N LEU A 735 -18.46 3.79 14.08
CA LEU A 735 -19.63 2.89 14.10
C LEU A 735 -19.27 1.41 14.34
N GLY A 736 -17.98 1.06 14.27
CA GLY A 736 -17.46 -0.30 14.46
C GLY A 736 -18.11 -1.10 15.61
N PRO A 737 -18.22 -0.58 16.86
CA PRO A 737 -18.85 -1.30 17.97
C PRO A 737 -20.30 -1.72 17.70
N ALA A 738 -21.08 -0.88 17.02
CA ALA A 738 -22.46 -1.19 16.65
C ALA A 738 -22.52 -2.31 15.59
N TYR A 739 -21.71 -2.23 14.54
CA TYR A 739 -21.65 -3.28 13.52
C TYR A 739 -21.16 -4.63 14.11
N ASN A 740 -20.18 -4.62 15.01
CA ASN A 740 -19.74 -5.82 15.74
C ASN A 740 -20.89 -6.47 16.53
N LEU A 741 -21.77 -5.68 17.16
CA LEU A 741 -22.97 -6.19 17.83
C LEU A 741 -23.98 -6.77 16.83
N ALA A 742 -24.18 -6.12 15.68
CA ALA A 742 -25.12 -6.57 14.67
C ALA A 742 -24.68 -7.85 13.92
N VAL A 743 -23.39 -8.00 13.59
CA VAL A 743 -22.80 -9.25 13.05
C VAL A 743 -23.04 -10.42 14.01
N ARG A 744 -22.72 -10.24 15.29
CA ARG A 744 -22.98 -11.24 16.34
C ARG A 744 -24.47 -11.57 16.51
N ALA A 745 -25.36 -10.60 16.23
CA ALA A 745 -26.81 -10.83 16.27
C ALA A 745 -27.29 -11.67 15.07
N LEU A 746 -26.89 -11.31 13.85
CA LEU A 746 -27.23 -12.03 12.61
C LEU A 746 -26.72 -13.47 12.63
N ALA A 747 -25.47 -13.68 13.02
CA ALA A 747 -24.87 -15.01 13.14
C ALA A 747 -25.71 -15.94 14.05
N ARG A 748 -26.16 -15.43 15.20
CA ARG A 748 -27.01 -16.15 16.17
C ARG A 748 -28.46 -16.35 15.69
N GLN A 749 -28.89 -15.65 14.65
CA GLN A 749 -30.19 -15.83 13.99
C GLN A 749 -30.09 -16.74 12.75
N GLY A 750 -28.91 -17.30 12.45
CA GLY A 750 -28.68 -18.15 11.27
C GLY A 750 -28.40 -17.38 9.98
N HIS A 751 -28.34 -16.05 10.03
CA HIS A 751 -28.00 -15.19 8.89
C HIS A 751 -26.47 -15.09 8.74
N LEU A 752 -25.85 -16.23 8.45
CA LEU A 752 -24.39 -16.40 8.42
C LEU A 752 -23.74 -15.60 7.29
N ASP A 753 -24.31 -15.66 6.09
CA ASP A 753 -23.79 -14.93 4.92
C ASP A 753 -23.92 -13.41 5.11
N ASP A 754 -25.06 -12.90 5.59
CA ASP A 754 -25.22 -11.48 5.96
C ASP A 754 -24.18 -11.05 7.03
N ALA A 755 -23.91 -11.91 8.01
CA ALA A 755 -22.96 -11.63 9.08
C ALA A 755 -21.50 -11.62 8.59
N TYR A 756 -21.13 -12.56 7.71
CA TYR A 756 -19.82 -12.67 7.08
C TYR A 756 -19.58 -11.51 6.10
N ASP A 757 -20.56 -11.17 5.27
CA ASP A 757 -20.45 -10.09 4.28
C ASP A 757 -20.27 -8.71 4.96
N ILE A 758 -20.83 -8.54 6.15
CA ILE A 758 -20.64 -7.33 6.98
C ILE A 758 -19.32 -7.36 7.75
N LEU A 759 -18.84 -8.54 8.19
CA LEU A 759 -17.50 -8.72 8.75
C LEU A 759 -16.41 -8.29 7.75
N LEU A 760 -16.50 -8.76 6.50
CA LEU A 760 -15.63 -8.33 5.41
C LEU A 760 -15.67 -6.83 5.15
N ARG A 761 -16.86 -6.21 5.19
CA ARG A 761 -17.01 -4.75 4.99
C ARG A 761 -16.32 -3.95 6.10
N LEU A 762 -16.32 -4.42 7.35
CA LEU A 762 -15.58 -3.77 8.44
C LEU A 762 -14.07 -3.85 8.22
N MET A 763 -13.55 -5.04 7.89
CA MET A 763 -12.12 -5.24 7.65
C MET A 763 -11.62 -4.41 6.45
N ARG A 764 -12.39 -4.37 5.35
CA ARG A 764 -12.10 -3.55 4.16
C ARG A 764 -12.20 -2.03 4.40
N ALA A 765 -12.82 -1.60 5.50
CA ALA A 765 -12.96 -0.20 5.89
C ALA A 765 -12.04 0.18 7.07
N GLU A 766 -11.07 -0.68 7.42
CA GLU A 766 -10.14 -0.50 8.56
C GLU A 766 -10.85 -0.28 9.91
N ALA A 767 -12.13 -0.68 10.00
CA ALA A 767 -12.95 -0.49 11.19
C ALA A 767 -12.65 -1.58 12.23
N VAL A 768 -12.46 -1.18 13.49
CA VAL A 768 -12.12 -2.10 14.60
C VAL A 768 -13.12 -3.25 14.71
N VAL A 769 -12.65 -4.48 14.48
CA VAL A 769 -13.41 -5.72 14.70
C VAL A 769 -12.95 -6.35 16.01
N GLU A 770 -13.90 -6.75 16.86
CA GLU A 770 -13.60 -7.49 18.09
C GLU A 770 -13.27 -8.96 17.77
N GLY A 771 -12.22 -9.53 18.37
CA GLY A 771 -11.95 -10.98 18.31
C GLY A 771 -13.13 -11.87 18.76
N SER A 772 -14.03 -11.32 19.59
CA SER A 772 -15.27 -11.99 20.01
C SER A 772 -16.35 -12.03 18.91
N THR A 773 -16.27 -11.19 17.89
CA THR A 773 -17.15 -11.19 16.71
C THR A 773 -16.81 -12.35 15.79
N PHE A 774 -15.53 -12.50 15.39
CA PHE A 774 -15.04 -13.66 14.64
C PHE A 774 -15.37 -14.98 15.35
N THR A 775 -15.00 -15.08 16.63
CA THR A 775 -15.22 -16.30 17.43
C THR A 775 -16.71 -16.65 17.54
N CYS A 776 -17.61 -15.65 17.60
CA CYS A 776 -19.05 -15.87 17.60
C CYS A 776 -19.58 -16.30 16.22
N LEU A 777 -19.09 -15.71 15.12
CA LEU A 777 -19.53 -16.09 13.77
C LEU A 777 -19.05 -17.50 13.42
N ALA A 778 -17.76 -17.81 13.61
CA ALA A 778 -17.22 -19.15 13.37
C ALA A 778 -17.95 -20.23 14.20
N ALA A 779 -18.27 -19.95 15.46
CA ALA A 779 -19.09 -20.85 16.28
C ALA A 779 -20.51 -21.04 15.71
N CYS A 780 -21.15 -20.00 15.17
CA CYS A 780 -22.44 -20.13 14.50
C CYS A 780 -22.33 -20.89 13.16
N CYS A 781 -21.24 -20.72 12.41
CA CYS A 781 -20.96 -21.48 11.18
C CYS A 781 -20.75 -22.97 11.45
N MET A 782 -19.94 -23.34 12.45
CA MET A 782 -19.76 -24.74 12.88
C MET A 782 -21.07 -25.38 13.35
N ASN A 783 -21.89 -24.65 14.13
CA ASN A 783 -23.21 -25.13 14.58
C ASN A 783 -24.24 -25.28 13.44
N ALA A 784 -23.95 -24.73 12.26
CA ALA A 784 -24.76 -24.88 11.04
C ALA A 784 -24.07 -25.77 9.99
N GLU A 785 -23.08 -26.58 10.40
CA GLU A 785 -22.31 -27.51 9.57
C GLU A 785 -21.53 -26.85 8.40
N ARG A 786 -21.38 -25.51 8.41
CA ARG A 786 -20.54 -24.76 7.47
C ARG A 786 -19.12 -24.62 8.01
N THR A 787 -18.37 -25.73 7.98
CA THR A 787 -16.99 -25.81 8.48
C THR A 787 -16.03 -24.90 7.73
N GLU A 788 -16.10 -24.88 6.38
CA GLU A 788 -15.22 -24.05 5.54
C GLU A 788 -15.34 -22.56 5.87
N LEU A 789 -16.58 -22.05 6.02
CA LEU A 789 -16.83 -20.66 6.43
C LEU A 789 -16.38 -20.39 7.88
N ALA A 790 -16.40 -21.41 8.75
CA ALA A 790 -15.89 -21.25 10.11
C ALA A 790 -14.36 -21.20 10.17
N GLU A 791 -13.68 -21.98 9.34
CA GLU A 791 -12.22 -21.96 9.17
C GLU A 791 -11.78 -20.61 8.60
N GLU A 792 -12.41 -20.15 7.51
CA GLU A 792 -12.16 -18.83 6.91
C GLU A 792 -12.36 -17.66 7.91
N VAL A 793 -13.40 -17.71 8.74
CA VAL A 793 -13.66 -16.69 9.79
C VAL A 793 -12.64 -16.76 10.95
N LEU A 794 -11.99 -17.89 11.18
CA LEU A 794 -10.90 -18.02 12.16
C LEU A 794 -9.56 -17.58 11.56
N GLU A 795 -9.28 -17.90 10.30
CA GLU A 795 -8.10 -17.38 9.58
C GLU A 795 -8.13 -15.85 9.49
N MET A 796 -9.29 -15.25 9.17
CA MET A 796 -9.48 -13.79 9.18
C MET A 796 -9.30 -13.15 10.56
N ARG A 797 -9.47 -13.91 11.66
CA ARG A 797 -9.21 -13.42 13.02
C ARG A 797 -7.71 -13.39 13.31
N ASP A 798 -6.99 -14.43 12.90
CA ASP A 798 -5.57 -14.62 13.22
C ASP A 798 -4.62 -13.81 12.30
N TYR A 799 -5.21 -13.07 11.35
CA TYR A 799 -4.59 -12.02 10.53
C TYR A 799 -4.55 -10.63 11.22
N LEU A 800 -5.23 -10.43 12.36
CA LEU A 800 -5.37 -9.14 13.07
C LEU A 800 -4.69 -9.11 14.46
#